data_AF-A0A359D2U0-F1
#
_entry.id   AF-A0A359D2U0-F1
#
_cell.length_a   1.000
_cell.length_b   1.000
_cell.length_c   1.000
_cell.angle_alpha   90.00
_cell.angle_beta   90.00
_cell.angle_gamma   90.00
#
_symmetry.space_group_name_H-M   'P 1'
#
loop_
_entity.id
_entity.type
_entity.pdbx_description
1 polymer ?
#
loop_
_entity_poly.entity_id
_entity_poly.type
_entity_poly.pdbx_seq_one_letter_code
_entity_poly.pdbx_strand_id
1 'polypeptide(L)'
;MKKEIKFSLIYRDMWQSSGKYVPRVDQLKKIAPVIVEMGCFSRIETNGGAFEQVNLLYGENPNTAVREWTKPFNEAGIQTHMLERALNGIRMFPVPADVRKLMYKVKKAQGVDIARSFCGLNDHRNLELSIKYAKEAGMISQAALSITHSEVHTVPYFMSVVDKAIEYGADEICLKDMAGVGRPATLGKLVRAIKEKYPKTIVQYHGHSGPGFSVSSMMEVARAGADYLDVAMEPLSWGMVHPDVITIQEMLKDEGFLVPEINMNAYMEARALTQSFIDDFLGYFIDPKNRFVSSLLIGSGLPGGMMGSLMADLKGVHNVINSVLVANGEHELSEDDLLVKLFDEVKFIWPKLGYPPLVTPFSQYVKNVALLNILQLVKGEERYSMMDNNTWDMILGKSGTLPGTLAPEIIALAKNSGKEFYTGVPQDAYPDVLEKYRKEMIENNWDFGRDNEELFEFAMHEAQYRDYKSGAAKTRFEEEIENAKNQNSEKKSFFKMKEKQSPNRSAYPKEKANESEAIAAFLLYSLNYKPKSVIEHSNPENNVWNTIGFWRNILNVVVRYNSKDIEISYACSKNGNYEIQIGGEIINAKIEYLNEGEIDISVNGKKLFASVSAEKDGSFKVLINGQEFLMSRNDMLFEKSDLEDSETGIVSAAANNLYSPIPGKIFKLNVKEGDKVKKGDVVIVVDAMKMENNLVAKKDSVVKKIHVNLNQMVTGNFLLVELEDIA
;
A
#
# COMPACT_ATOMS: atom_id res chain seq x y z
N MET A 1 -15.45 -38.85 -5.68
CA MET A 1 -14.30 -38.35 -4.90
C MET A 1 -14.36 -36.84 -4.97
N LYS A 2 -14.24 -36.11 -3.85
CA LYS A 2 -14.23 -34.64 -3.86
C LYS A 2 -13.00 -34.17 -4.68
N LYS A 3 -13.15 -33.13 -5.49
CA LYS A 3 -12.06 -32.62 -6.32
C LYS A 3 -11.08 -31.82 -5.45
N GLU A 4 -9.79 -32.06 -5.64
CA GLU A 4 -8.73 -31.32 -4.97
C GLU A 4 -8.42 -30.01 -5.72
N ILE A 5 -8.21 -28.92 -4.98
CA ILE A 5 -7.66 -27.66 -5.48
C ILE A 5 -6.38 -27.35 -4.70
N LYS A 6 -5.29 -27.05 -5.42
CA LYS A 6 -3.98 -26.76 -4.83
C LYS A 6 -3.68 -25.27 -4.84
N PHE A 7 -2.95 -24.79 -3.84
CA PHE A 7 -2.57 -23.38 -3.73
C PHE A 7 -1.15 -23.11 -4.20
N SER A 8 -0.99 -21.95 -4.84
CA SER A 8 0.29 -21.38 -5.26
C SER A 8 0.47 -20.02 -4.61
N LEU A 9 1.45 -19.84 -3.72
CA LEU A 9 1.71 -18.54 -3.11
C LEU A 9 2.45 -17.64 -4.09
N ILE A 10 1.88 -16.50 -4.47
CA ILE A 10 2.52 -15.56 -5.40
C ILE A 10 3.42 -14.53 -4.70
N TYR A 11 4.33 -14.99 -3.83
CA TYR A 11 5.13 -14.12 -2.96
C TYR A 11 5.95 -13.06 -3.73
N ARG A 12 6.51 -13.41 -4.90
CA ARG A 12 7.18 -12.44 -5.79
C ARG A 12 6.22 -11.33 -6.25
N ASP A 13 5.03 -11.70 -6.75
CA ASP A 13 4.03 -10.72 -7.20
C ASP A 13 3.42 -9.89 -6.06
N MET A 14 3.36 -10.42 -4.83
CA MET A 14 2.90 -9.67 -3.65
C MET A 14 3.68 -8.38 -3.48
N TRP A 15 5.01 -8.47 -3.53
CA TRP A 15 5.88 -7.31 -3.37
C TRP A 15 5.87 -6.41 -4.60
N GLN A 16 5.95 -6.99 -5.81
CA GLN A 16 5.96 -6.21 -7.04
C GLN A 16 4.66 -5.42 -7.27
N SER A 17 3.53 -5.94 -6.79
CA SER A 17 2.23 -5.26 -6.89
C SER A 17 2.03 -4.21 -5.80
N SER A 18 2.76 -4.33 -4.69
CA SER A 18 2.65 -3.43 -3.54
C SER A 18 3.57 -2.22 -3.66
N GLY A 19 4.79 -2.39 -4.17
CA GLY A 19 5.79 -1.34 -4.19
C GLY A 19 6.93 -1.57 -5.18
N LYS A 20 7.95 -0.69 -5.09
CA LYS A 20 9.10 -0.68 -6.01
C LYS A 20 10.07 -1.85 -5.79
N TYR A 21 10.31 -2.20 -4.54
CA TYR A 21 11.35 -3.14 -4.13
C TYR A 21 10.76 -4.49 -3.67
N VAL A 22 11.62 -5.51 -3.62
CA VAL A 22 11.32 -6.86 -3.13
C VAL A 22 12.24 -7.19 -1.93
N PRO A 23 11.91 -8.20 -1.10
CA PRO A 23 12.76 -8.57 0.02
C PRO A 23 14.16 -8.98 -0.42
N ARG A 24 15.16 -8.57 0.36
CA ARG A 24 16.55 -8.98 0.16
C ARG A 24 16.73 -10.47 0.45
N VAL A 25 17.84 -11.05 -0.01
CA VAL A 25 18.14 -12.47 0.20
C VAL A 25 18.12 -12.86 1.68
N ASP A 26 18.55 -11.99 2.60
CA ASP A 26 18.53 -12.27 4.03
C ASP A 26 17.11 -12.37 4.61
N GLN A 27 16.17 -11.58 4.07
CA GLN A 27 14.76 -11.61 4.45
C GLN A 27 14.05 -12.83 3.84
N LEU A 28 14.34 -13.15 2.57
CA LEU A 28 13.82 -14.34 1.90
C LEU A 28 14.23 -15.63 2.64
N LYS A 29 15.49 -15.73 3.07
CA LYS A 29 15.98 -16.87 3.87
C LYS A 29 15.26 -17.04 5.21
N LYS A 30 14.85 -15.93 5.85
CA LYS A 30 14.11 -15.97 7.12
C LYS A 30 12.70 -16.48 6.95
N ILE A 31 12.00 -16.06 5.89
CA ILE A 31 10.58 -16.40 5.71
C ILE A 31 10.34 -17.75 5.02
N ALA A 32 11.29 -18.24 4.20
CA ALA A 32 11.09 -19.49 3.45
C ALA A 32 10.73 -20.70 4.33
N PRO A 33 11.42 -20.97 5.47
CA PRO A 33 11.07 -22.11 6.32
C PRO A 33 9.66 -21.98 6.93
N VAL A 34 9.26 -20.76 7.29
CA VAL A 34 7.93 -20.48 7.85
C VAL A 34 6.85 -20.73 6.81
N ILE A 35 7.06 -20.32 5.56
CA ILE A 35 6.14 -20.62 4.44
C ILE A 35 6.02 -22.13 4.19
N VAL A 36 7.12 -22.88 4.31
CA VAL A 36 7.08 -24.35 4.24
C VAL A 36 6.23 -24.92 5.38
N GLU A 37 6.41 -24.41 6.61
CA GLU A 37 5.68 -24.85 7.80
C GLU A 37 4.17 -24.55 7.74
N MET A 38 3.74 -23.56 6.96
CA MET A 38 2.32 -23.31 6.70
C MET A 38 1.59 -24.53 6.12
N GLY A 39 2.30 -25.40 5.39
CA GLY A 39 1.81 -26.72 4.95
C GLY A 39 0.74 -26.71 3.87
N CYS A 40 0.31 -25.53 3.39
CA CYS A 40 -0.82 -25.39 2.47
C CYS A 40 -0.45 -25.12 1.00
N PHE A 41 0.82 -24.84 0.70
CA PHE A 41 1.25 -24.49 -0.66
C PHE A 41 1.88 -25.67 -1.39
N SER A 42 1.41 -25.92 -2.60
CA SER A 42 2.05 -26.85 -3.54
C SER A 42 3.05 -26.14 -4.46
N ARG A 43 2.92 -24.82 -4.59
CA ARG A 43 3.74 -23.97 -5.46
C ARG A 43 4.06 -22.64 -4.81
N ILE A 44 5.24 -22.09 -5.09
CA ILE A 44 5.65 -20.73 -4.71
C ILE A 44 6.15 -19.99 -5.94
N GLU A 45 5.67 -18.77 -6.18
CA GLU A 45 6.24 -17.88 -7.17
C GLU A 45 7.48 -17.19 -6.60
N THR A 46 8.64 -17.42 -7.22
CA THR A 46 9.93 -17.05 -6.64
C THR A 46 10.63 -15.89 -7.32
N ASN A 47 10.66 -15.89 -8.66
CA ASN A 47 11.50 -14.97 -9.43
C ASN A 47 10.88 -14.61 -10.79
N GLY A 48 11.63 -13.95 -11.66
CA GLY A 48 11.10 -13.36 -12.89
C GLY A 48 10.26 -12.11 -12.60
N GLY A 49 9.42 -11.71 -13.55
CA GLY A 49 8.72 -10.43 -13.46
C GLY A 49 9.72 -9.27 -13.48
N ALA A 50 9.88 -8.59 -12.35
CA ALA A 50 10.91 -7.56 -12.14
C ALA A 50 11.98 -7.99 -11.11
N PHE A 51 11.89 -9.18 -10.52
CA PHE A 51 12.69 -9.59 -9.36
C PHE A 51 14.20 -9.43 -9.58
N GLU A 52 14.76 -10.01 -10.64
CA GLU A 52 16.20 -9.95 -10.92
C GLU A 52 16.68 -8.52 -11.19
N GLN A 53 15.91 -7.75 -11.97
CA GLN A 53 16.22 -6.36 -12.23
C GLN A 53 16.23 -5.54 -10.92
N VAL A 54 15.27 -5.78 -10.03
CA VAL A 54 15.18 -5.09 -8.73
C VAL A 54 16.34 -5.47 -7.81
N ASN A 55 16.80 -6.73 -7.83
CA ASN A 55 18.01 -7.15 -7.12
C ASN A 55 19.24 -6.33 -7.53
N LEU A 56 19.42 -6.17 -8.84
CA LEU A 56 20.51 -5.35 -9.37
C LEU A 56 20.36 -3.87 -8.98
N LEU A 57 19.13 -3.36 -8.80
CA LEU A 57 18.90 -1.97 -8.39
C LEU A 57 19.36 -1.68 -6.95
N TYR A 58 19.20 -2.61 -6.00
CA TYR A 58 19.76 -2.46 -4.65
C TYR A 58 21.22 -2.89 -4.51
N GLY A 59 21.83 -3.37 -5.60
CA GLY A 59 23.24 -3.76 -5.64
C GLY A 59 23.51 -5.15 -5.06
N GLU A 60 22.54 -6.07 -5.10
CA GLU A 60 22.76 -7.48 -4.79
C GLU A 60 22.79 -8.33 -6.07
N ASN A 61 23.38 -9.52 -5.92
CA ASN A 61 23.39 -10.49 -6.99
C ASN A 61 22.06 -11.27 -7.04
N PRO A 62 21.27 -11.14 -8.13
CA PRO A 62 20.01 -11.88 -8.27
C PRO A 62 20.21 -13.40 -8.26
N ASN A 63 21.34 -13.92 -8.74
CA ASN A 63 21.59 -15.35 -8.81
C ASN A 63 21.66 -16.00 -7.43
N THR A 64 22.34 -15.34 -6.49
CA THR A 64 22.38 -15.75 -5.08
C THR A 64 20.97 -15.72 -4.47
N ALA A 65 20.21 -14.65 -4.73
CA ALA A 65 18.86 -14.52 -4.19
C ALA A 65 17.93 -15.64 -4.68
N VAL A 66 17.94 -15.97 -5.98
CA VAL A 66 17.09 -17.06 -6.53
C VAL A 66 17.48 -18.42 -5.95
N ARG A 67 18.77 -18.74 -5.86
CA ARG A 67 19.23 -20.02 -5.31
C ARG A 67 18.85 -20.20 -3.85
N GLU A 68 19.10 -19.17 -3.03
CA GLU A 68 18.78 -19.22 -1.60
C GLU A 68 17.27 -19.21 -1.34
N TRP A 69 16.50 -18.54 -2.20
CA TRP A 69 15.04 -18.47 -2.07
C TRP A 69 14.33 -19.75 -2.50
N THR A 70 14.78 -20.40 -3.57
CA THR A 70 14.15 -21.63 -4.09
C THR A 70 14.52 -22.89 -3.30
N LYS A 71 15.73 -22.93 -2.72
CA LYS A 71 16.28 -24.12 -2.06
C LYS A 71 15.36 -24.73 -0.98
N PRO A 72 14.83 -23.98 0.00
CA PRO A 72 14.00 -24.57 1.06
C PRO A 72 12.71 -25.20 0.53
N PHE A 73 12.12 -24.62 -0.51
CA PHE A 73 10.91 -25.15 -1.14
C PHE A 73 11.20 -26.45 -1.88
N ASN A 74 12.29 -26.49 -2.64
CA ASN A 74 12.71 -27.70 -3.34
C ASN A 74 13.05 -28.84 -2.37
N GLU A 75 13.73 -28.54 -1.26
CA GLU A 75 14.02 -29.51 -0.20
C GLU A 75 12.75 -30.05 0.47
N ALA A 76 11.69 -29.23 0.54
CA ALA A 76 10.37 -29.61 1.01
C ALA A 76 9.48 -30.27 -0.06
N GLY A 77 9.94 -30.40 -1.31
CA GLY A 77 9.16 -30.94 -2.43
C GLY A 77 8.07 -30.00 -2.97
N ILE A 78 8.14 -28.71 -2.64
CA ILE A 78 7.23 -27.67 -3.13
C ILE A 78 7.80 -27.10 -4.43
N GLN A 79 7.00 -27.07 -5.49
CA GLN A 79 7.44 -26.59 -6.80
C GLN A 79 7.64 -25.07 -6.80
N THR A 80 8.70 -24.59 -7.42
CA THR A 80 8.92 -23.14 -7.59
C THR A 80 8.63 -22.69 -9.01
N HIS A 81 8.14 -21.46 -9.19
CA HIS A 81 7.86 -20.94 -10.52
C HIS A 81 8.28 -19.49 -10.73
N MET A 82 8.65 -19.18 -11.96
CA MET A 82 8.99 -17.83 -12.42
C MET A 82 7.94 -17.29 -13.39
N LEU A 83 7.81 -15.97 -13.47
CA LEU A 83 7.06 -15.28 -14.52
C LEU A 83 8.01 -14.69 -15.57
N GLU A 84 7.81 -15.01 -16.85
CA GLU A 84 8.58 -14.42 -17.94
C GLU A 84 7.71 -14.02 -19.15
N ARG A 85 8.20 -13.07 -19.94
CA ARG A 85 7.47 -12.33 -20.98
C ARG A 85 7.77 -12.81 -22.39
N ALA A 86 7.78 -14.11 -22.63
CA ALA A 86 7.97 -14.69 -23.95
C ALA A 86 9.15 -14.06 -24.72
N LEU A 87 8.87 -13.30 -25.78
CA LEU A 87 9.85 -12.55 -26.58
C LEU A 87 10.79 -11.67 -25.73
N ASN A 88 10.31 -11.11 -24.62
CA ASN A 88 11.06 -10.14 -23.81
C ASN A 88 11.73 -10.77 -22.58
N GLY A 89 11.58 -12.08 -22.35
CA GLY A 89 12.13 -12.76 -21.18
C GLY A 89 11.80 -12.03 -19.87
N ILE A 90 12.81 -11.66 -19.08
CA ILE A 90 12.63 -10.94 -17.80
C ILE A 90 13.04 -9.45 -17.88
N ARG A 91 12.91 -8.83 -19.06
CA ARG A 91 13.08 -7.37 -19.26
C ARG A 91 11.92 -6.78 -20.08
N MET A 92 12.00 -5.49 -20.41
CA MET A 92 10.90 -4.74 -21.04
C MET A 92 10.94 -4.70 -22.58
N PHE A 93 12.01 -5.19 -23.19
CA PHE A 93 12.22 -5.20 -24.63
C PHE A 93 12.69 -6.57 -25.11
N PRO A 94 12.53 -6.90 -26.40
CA PRO A 94 12.85 -8.21 -26.94
C PRO A 94 14.26 -8.71 -26.60
N VAL A 95 14.36 -10.02 -26.40
CA VAL A 95 15.60 -10.72 -26.03
C VAL A 95 16.01 -11.66 -27.17
N PRO A 96 17.27 -11.62 -27.61
CA PRO A 96 17.82 -12.59 -28.55
C PRO A 96 17.62 -14.05 -28.13
N ALA A 97 17.50 -14.94 -29.11
CA ALA A 97 17.10 -16.33 -28.89
C ALA A 97 18.13 -17.09 -28.04
N ASP A 98 19.42 -16.88 -28.27
CA ASP A 98 20.52 -17.46 -27.49
C ASP A 98 20.47 -17.08 -26.00
N VAL A 99 20.22 -15.81 -25.68
CA VAL A 99 20.06 -15.32 -24.30
C VAL A 99 18.82 -15.92 -23.65
N ARG A 100 17.68 -15.99 -24.38
CA ARG A 100 16.45 -16.66 -23.88
C ARG A 100 16.71 -18.13 -23.58
N LYS A 101 17.43 -18.83 -24.46
CA LYS A 101 17.78 -20.24 -24.25
C LYS A 101 18.69 -20.43 -23.02
N LEU A 102 19.65 -19.52 -22.80
CA LEU A 102 20.49 -19.53 -21.61
C LEU A 102 19.68 -19.27 -20.34
N MET A 103 18.72 -18.35 -20.37
CA MET A 103 17.83 -18.04 -19.24
C MET A 103 17.21 -19.30 -18.63
N TYR A 104 16.54 -20.14 -19.42
CA TYR A 104 15.87 -21.34 -18.88
C TYR A 104 16.86 -22.34 -18.28
N LYS A 105 18.03 -22.52 -18.90
CA LYS A 105 19.09 -23.38 -18.36
C LYS A 105 19.57 -22.88 -16.99
N VAL A 106 19.84 -21.59 -16.87
CA VAL A 106 20.25 -20.96 -15.61
C VAL A 106 19.14 -21.08 -14.57
N LYS A 107 17.89 -20.74 -14.91
CA LYS A 107 16.78 -20.78 -13.95
C LYS A 107 16.48 -22.20 -13.47
N LYS A 108 16.56 -23.23 -14.33
CA LYS A 108 16.47 -24.62 -13.85
C LYS A 108 17.63 -24.97 -12.91
N ALA A 109 18.87 -24.60 -13.27
CA ALA A 109 20.05 -24.86 -12.43
C ALA A 109 20.01 -24.12 -11.08
N GLN A 110 19.28 -23.00 -11.02
CA GLN A 110 19.03 -22.25 -9.79
C GLN A 110 17.95 -22.88 -8.91
N GLY A 111 17.18 -23.84 -9.42
CA GLY A 111 16.13 -24.54 -8.67
C GLY A 111 14.70 -24.19 -9.08
N VAL A 112 14.49 -23.44 -10.17
CA VAL A 112 13.14 -23.10 -10.66
C VAL A 112 12.55 -24.27 -11.43
N ASP A 113 11.32 -24.68 -11.10
CA ASP A 113 10.67 -25.84 -11.74
C ASP A 113 9.79 -25.45 -12.93
N ILE A 114 9.03 -24.37 -12.81
CA ILE A 114 8.00 -24.00 -13.78
C ILE A 114 8.33 -22.65 -14.41
N ALA A 115 8.33 -22.61 -15.73
CA ALA A 115 8.38 -21.38 -16.51
C ALA A 115 6.96 -20.96 -16.89
N ARG A 116 6.42 -19.93 -16.22
CA ARG A 116 5.16 -19.29 -16.61
C ARG A 116 5.43 -18.24 -17.67
N SER A 117 5.12 -18.58 -18.92
CA SER A 117 5.44 -17.79 -20.11
C SER A 117 4.20 -17.08 -20.64
N PHE A 118 4.21 -15.75 -20.73
CA PHE A 118 3.10 -15.01 -21.35
C PHE A 118 3.56 -14.08 -22.47
N CYS A 119 2.72 -13.92 -23.49
CA CYS A 119 2.83 -12.85 -24.47
C CYS A 119 1.76 -11.80 -24.17
N GLY A 120 2.14 -10.53 -24.06
CA GLY A 120 1.19 -9.46 -23.76
C GLY A 120 0.15 -9.21 -24.87
N LEU A 121 0.42 -9.64 -26.11
CA LEU A 121 -0.56 -9.63 -27.22
C LEU A 121 -1.30 -10.95 -27.38
N ASN A 122 -0.98 -11.97 -26.57
CA ASN A 122 -1.39 -13.36 -26.78
C ASN A 122 -1.01 -13.92 -28.18
N ASP A 123 0.00 -13.36 -28.83
CA ASP A 123 0.56 -13.93 -30.05
C ASP A 123 1.31 -15.23 -29.71
N HIS A 124 0.74 -16.37 -30.09
CA HIS A 124 1.28 -17.68 -29.77
C HIS A 124 2.68 -17.91 -30.33
N ARG A 125 3.08 -17.22 -31.42
CA ARG A 125 4.42 -17.36 -32.02
C ARG A 125 5.52 -16.86 -31.08
N ASN A 126 5.21 -15.88 -30.24
CA ASN A 126 6.16 -15.40 -29.22
C ASN A 126 6.38 -16.43 -28.10
N LEU A 127 5.37 -17.28 -27.83
CA LEU A 127 5.42 -18.32 -26.78
C LEU A 127 6.22 -19.55 -27.21
N GLU A 128 6.28 -19.85 -28.50
CA GLU A 128 6.86 -21.10 -29.04
C GLU A 128 8.27 -21.39 -28.51
N LEU A 129 9.18 -20.41 -28.60
CA LEU A 129 10.55 -20.59 -28.11
C LEU A 129 10.64 -20.69 -26.59
N SER A 130 9.76 -19.99 -25.86
CA SER A 130 9.71 -20.12 -24.41
C SER A 130 9.31 -21.52 -23.98
N ILE A 131 8.30 -22.09 -24.65
CA ILE A 131 7.84 -23.46 -24.42
C ILE A 131 8.97 -24.45 -24.72
N LYS A 132 9.56 -24.34 -25.91
CA LYS A 132 10.64 -25.22 -26.34
C LYS A 132 11.86 -25.16 -25.42
N TYR A 133 12.36 -23.97 -25.10
CA TYR A 133 13.57 -23.81 -24.30
C TYR A 133 13.36 -24.17 -22.83
N ALA A 134 12.19 -23.92 -22.25
CA ALA A 134 11.85 -24.39 -20.91
C ALA A 134 11.93 -25.93 -20.83
N LYS A 135 11.32 -26.63 -21.80
CA LYS A 135 11.38 -28.10 -21.86
C LYS A 135 12.79 -28.62 -22.10
N GLU A 136 13.54 -28.01 -23.02
CA GLU A 136 14.95 -28.37 -23.27
C GLU A 136 15.83 -28.20 -22.01
N ALA A 137 15.50 -27.24 -21.15
CA ALA A 137 16.17 -27.03 -19.87
C ALA A 137 15.71 -28.00 -18.77
N GLY A 138 14.63 -28.78 -18.97
CA GLY A 138 14.06 -29.67 -17.96
C GLY A 138 13.09 -28.97 -16.99
N MET A 139 12.51 -27.84 -17.40
CA MET A 139 11.45 -27.14 -16.67
C MET A 139 10.06 -27.60 -17.18
N ILE A 140 9.05 -27.42 -16.35
CA ILE A 140 7.64 -27.50 -16.74
C ILE A 140 7.29 -26.23 -17.52
N SER A 141 6.80 -26.37 -18.74
CA SER A 141 6.34 -25.24 -19.54
C SER A 141 4.88 -24.92 -19.23
N GLN A 142 4.62 -23.77 -18.61
CA GLN A 142 3.28 -23.26 -18.37
C GLN A 142 3.00 -22.06 -19.27
N ALA A 143 2.20 -22.26 -20.33
CA ALA A 143 1.80 -21.18 -21.21
C ALA A 143 0.66 -20.36 -20.57
N ALA A 144 0.83 -19.05 -20.46
CA ALA A 144 -0.09 -18.15 -19.79
C ALA A 144 -0.84 -17.26 -20.79
N LEU A 145 -2.17 -17.28 -20.68
CA LEU A 145 -3.10 -16.43 -21.42
C LEU A 145 -3.20 -15.09 -20.70
N SER A 146 -2.87 -13.99 -21.37
CA SER A 146 -3.13 -12.63 -20.86
C SER A 146 -4.62 -12.36 -20.94
N ILE A 147 -5.31 -12.51 -19.81
CA ILE A 147 -6.77 -12.40 -19.73
C ILE A 147 -7.19 -10.94 -19.79
N THR A 148 -8.18 -10.66 -20.62
CA THR A 148 -8.85 -9.37 -20.71
C THR A 148 -10.29 -9.60 -21.20
N HIS A 149 -11.07 -8.53 -21.37
CA HIS A 149 -12.46 -8.62 -21.80
C HIS A 149 -12.80 -7.58 -22.86
N SER A 150 -13.08 -8.05 -24.08
CA SER A 150 -13.66 -7.27 -25.16
C SER A 150 -14.43 -8.19 -26.11
N GLU A 151 -15.00 -7.64 -27.19
CA GLU A 151 -15.75 -8.41 -28.20
C GLU A 151 -14.91 -9.47 -28.93
N VAL A 152 -13.59 -9.28 -29.06
CA VAL A 152 -12.71 -10.26 -29.72
C VAL A 152 -12.15 -11.31 -28.75
N HIS A 153 -12.02 -10.98 -27.47
CA HIS A 153 -11.45 -11.86 -26.44
C HIS A 153 -12.49 -12.86 -25.91
N THR A 154 -12.90 -13.76 -26.80
CA THR A 154 -13.89 -14.81 -26.55
C THR A 154 -13.24 -16.13 -26.14
N VAL A 155 -14.03 -17.11 -25.67
CA VAL A 155 -13.52 -18.47 -25.40
C VAL A 155 -12.87 -19.08 -26.64
N PRO A 156 -13.47 -19.04 -27.86
CA PRO A 156 -12.81 -19.50 -29.08
C PRO A 156 -11.47 -18.81 -29.37
N TYR A 157 -11.37 -17.50 -29.14
CA TYR A 157 -10.11 -16.77 -29.30
C TYR A 157 -9.03 -17.33 -28.37
N PHE A 158 -9.31 -17.44 -27.08
CA PHE A 158 -8.34 -17.98 -26.12
C PHE A 158 -8.01 -19.45 -26.42
N MET A 159 -8.99 -20.25 -26.83
CA MET A 159 -8.75 -21.64 -27.24
C MET A 159 -7.83 -21.75 -28.45
N SER A 160 -7.85 -20.79 -29.38
CA SER A 160 -6.90 -20.80 -30.51
C SER A 160 -5.43 -20.64 -30.07
N VAL A 161 -5.21 -19.87 -29.00
CA VAL A 161 -3.88 -19.71 -28.38
C VAL A 161 -3.50 -20.97 -27.62
N VAL A 162 -4.43 -21.55 -26.85
CA VAL A 162 -4.22 -22.82 -26.12
C VAL A 162 -3.86 -23.95 -27.08
N ASP A 163 -4.58 -24.08 -28.19
CA ASP A 163 -4.33 -25.11 -29.20
C ASP A 163 -2.90 -25.04 -29.72
N LYS A 164 -2.43 -23.83 -30.04
CA LYS A 164 -1.05 -23.61 -30.48
C LYS A 164 -0.02 -23.84 -29.39
N ALA A 165 -0.29 -23.39 -28.17
CA ALA A 165 0.61 -23.65 -27.03
C ALA A 165 0.80 -25.15 -26.78
N ILE A 166 -0.28 -25.93 -26.85
CA ILE A 166 -0.23 -27.40 -26.70
C ILE A 166 0.46 -28.06 -27.90
N GLU A 167 0.23 -27.58 -29.12
CA GLU A 167 0.96 -28.02 -30.33
C GLU A 167 2.48 -27.80 -30.18
N TYR A 168 2.90 -26.68 -29.59
CA TYR A 168 4.31 -26.41 -29.26
C TYR A 168 4.85 -27.24 -28.08
N GLY A 169 3.96 -27.92 -27.35
CA GLY A 169 4.31 -28.82 -26.26
C GLY A 169 4.19 -28.23 -24.86
N ALA A 170 3.42 -27.18 -24.63
CA ALA A 170 3.15 -26.68 -23.28
C ALA A 170 2.58 -27.80 -22.38
N ASP A 171 3.11 -27.91 -21.16
CA ASP A 171 2.70 -28.91 -20.17
C ASP A 171 1.44 -28.46 -19.41
N GLU A 172 1.32 -27.14 -19.18
CA GLU A 172 0.26 -26.53 -18.40
C GLU A 172 -0.24 -25.23 -19.04
N ILE A 173 -1.47 -24.84 -18.68
CA ILE A 173 -2.08 -23.57 -19.09
C ILE A 173 -2.39 -22.71 -17.86
N CYS A 174 -2.00 -21.44 -17.89
CA CYS A 174 -2.37 -20.45 -16.88
C CYS A 174 -3.32 -19.40 -17.47
N LEU A 175 -4.41 -19.09 -16.76
CA LEU A 175 -5.26 -17.94 -17.04
C LEU A 175 -4.72 -16.77 -16.21
N LYS A 176 -3.93 -15.89 -16.83
CA LYS A 176 -3.29 -14.75 -16.17
C LYS A 176 -4.15 -13.50 -16.30
N ASP A 177 -5.05 -13.30 -15.33
CA ASP A 177 -5.85 -12.08 -15.15
C ASP A 177 -5.07 -11.01 -14.39
N MET A 178 -4.09 -10.43 -15.08
CA MET A 178 -3.16 -9.43 -14.55
C MET A 178 -3.84 -8.16 -14.02
N ALA A 179 -5.05 -7.86 -14.48
CA ALA A 179 -5.79 -6.67 -14.10
C ALA A 179 -6.94 -6.99 -13.13
N GLY A 180 -7.31 -8.27 -12.95
CA GLY A 180 -8.47 -8.68 -12.16
C GLY A 180 -9.81 -8.36 -12.85
N VAL A 181 -9.81 -8.21 -14.18
CA VAL A 181 -10.97 -7.78 -14.98
C VAL A 181 -11.65 -8.93 -15.71
N GLY A 182 -11.06 -10.12 -15.66
CA GLY A 182 -11.62 -11.34 -16.25
C GLY A 182 -13.03 -11.61 -15.72
N ARG A 183 -13.97 -11.91 -16.63
CA ARG A 183 -15.37 -12.12 -16.27
C ARG A 183 -15.53 -13.54 -15.69
N PRO A 184 -16.01 -13.71 -14.44
CA PRO A 184 -16.05 -15.03 -13.78
C PRO A 184 -16.70 -16.13 -14.64
N ALA A 185 -17.90 -15.86 -15.18
CA ALA A 185 -18.63 -16.81 -16.02
C ALA A 185 -17.88 -17.18 -17.33
N THR A 186 -17.17 -16.23 -17.94
CA THR A 186 -16.39 -16.49 -19.15
C THR A 186 -15.15 -17.31 -18.85
N LEU A 187 -14.48 -17.03 -17.72
CA LEU A 187 -13.32 -17.79 -17.27
C LEU A 187 -13.70 -19.25 -16.94
N GLY A 188 -14.83 -19.47 -16.26
CA GLY A 188 -15.36 -20.81 -16.04
C GLY A 188 -15.63 -21.56 -17.35
N LYS A 189 -16.24 -20.89 -18.34
CA LYS A 189 -16.44 -21.48 -19.69
C LYS A 189 -15.12 -21.82 -20.38
N LEU A 190 -14.11 -20.94 -20.28
CA LEU A 190 -12.79 -21.17 -20.86
C LEU A 190 -12.10 -22.39 -20.24
N VAL A 191 -12.07 -22.47 -18.91
CA VAL A 191 -11.48 -23.63 -18.21
C VAL A 191 -12.19 -24.92 -18.59
N ARG A 192 -13.52 -24.91 -18.66
CA ARG A 192 -14.29 -26.07 -19.11
C ARG A 192 -13.91 -26.49 -20.53
N ALA A 193 -13.82 -25.54 -21.46
CA ALA A 193 -13.41 -25.83 -22.84
C ALA A 193 -11.99 -26.41 -22.93
N ILE A 194 -11.05 -25.91 -22.12
CA ILE A 194 -9.70 -26.47 -22.03
C ILE A 194 -9.75 -27.91 -21.53
N LYS A 195 -10.46 -28.19 -20.43
CA LYS A 195 -10.53 -29.54 -19.83
C LYS A 195 -11.33 -30.52 -20.68
N GLU A 196 -12.30 -30.07 -21.47
CA GLU A 196 -13.05 -30.93 -22.41
C GLU A 196 -12.17 -31.37 -23.59
N LYS A 197 -11.40 -30.43 -24.17
CA LYS A 197 -10.52 -30.74 -25.32
C LYS A 197 -9.21 -31.41 -24.89
N TYR A 198 -8.66 -31.00 -23.75
CA TYR A 198 -7.37 -31.45 -23.22
C TYR A 198 -7.51 -31.85 -21.74
N PRO A 199 -8.14 -33.00 -21.44
CA PRO A 199 -8.53 -33.38 -20.08
C PRO A 199 -7.37 -33.57 -19.11
N LYS A 200 -6.17 -33.85 -19.62
CA LYS A 200 -4.95 -34.05 -18.80
C LYS A 200 -4.18 -32.76 -18.53
N THR A 201 -4.49 -31.68 -19.24
CA THR A 201 -3.79 -30.41 -19.06
C THR A 201 -4.10 -29.82 -17.69
N ILE A 202 -3.04 -29.47 -16.95
CA ILE A 202 -3.15 -28.74 -15.70
C ILE A 202 -3.52 -27.29 -16.02
N VAL A 203 -4.53 -26.78 -15.33
CA VAL A 203 -4.99 -25.39 -15.47
C VAL A 203 -4.81 -24.64 -14.15
N GLN A 204 -4.07 -23.54 -14.21
CA GLN A 204 -3.85 -22.64 -13.08
C GLN A 204 -4.54 -21.29 -13.32
N TYR A 205 -5.13 -20.70 -12.28
CA TYR A 205 -5.71 -19.36 -12.35
C TYR A 205 -4.91 -18.36 -11.51
N HIS A 206 -4.63 -17.20 -12.11
CA HIS A 206 -3.93 -16.08 -11.52
C HIS A 206 -4.78 -14.83 -11.68
N GLY A 207 -5.17 -14.15 -10.60
CA GLY A 207 -6.09 -13.01 -10.69
C GLY A 207 -5.98 -12.02 -9.55
N HIS A 208 -5.70 -10.76 -9.90
CA HIS A 208 -5.58 -9.67 -8.94
C HIS A 208 -6.94 -9.25 -8.37
N SER A 209 -6.94 -8.75 -7.13
CA SER A 209 -8.14 -8.33 -6.38
C SER A 209 -8.61 -6.92 -6.69
N GLY A 210 -7.86 -6.14 -7.47
CA GLY A 210 -8.05 -4.70 -7.61
C GLY A 210 -9.47 -4.31 -8.01
N PRO A 211 -10.07 -4.96 -9.02
CA PRO A 211 -11.46 -4.70 -9.41
C PRO A 211 -12.52 -5.47 -8.62
N GLY A 212 -12.13 -6.46 -7.81
CA GLY A 212 -13.04 -7.23 -6.96
C GLY A 212 -13.65 -8.51 -7.55
N PHE A 213 -13.26 -8.94 -8.77
CA PHE A 213 -13.78 -10.19 -9.36
C PHE A 213 -13.03 -11.46 -8.95
N SER A 214 -11.78 -11.36 -8.50
CA SER A 214 -10.87 -12.49 -8.33
C SER A 214 -11.45 -13.66 -7.53
N VAL A 215 -12.09 -13.40 -6.38
CA VAL A 215 -12.71 -14.44 -5.53
C VAL A 215 -13.81 -15.20 -6.29
N SER A 216 -14.70 -14.47 -6.98
CA SER A 216 -15.75 -15.08 -7.80
C SER A 216 -15.17 -15.85 -8.99
N SER A 217 -14.16 -15.29 -9.66
CA SER A 217 -13.45 -15.97 -10.74
C SER A 217 -12.78 -17.26 -10.28
N MET A 218 -12.14 -17.27 -9.11
CA MET A 218 -11.52 -18.44 -8.49
C MET A 218 -12.54 -19.56 -8.23
N MET A 219 -13.73 -19.22 -7.73
CA MET A 219 -14.82 -20.19 -7.56
C MET A 219 -15.27 -20.78 -8.90
N GLU A 220 -15.52 -19.94 -9.90
CA GLU A 220 -16.01 -20.37 -11.21
C GLU A 220 -15.01 -21.26 -11.95
N VAL A 221 -13.71 -20.93 -11.92
CA VAL A 221 -12.67 -21.77 -12.54
C VAL A 221 -12.44 -23.07 -11.75
N ALA A 222 -12.55 -23.06 -10.42
CA ALA A 222 -12.47 -24.27 -9.60
C ALA A 222 -13.59 -25.25 -9.95
N ARG A 223 -14.84 -24.77 -10.02
CA ARG A 223 -16.02 -25.52 -10.48
C ARG A 223 -15.86 -26.04 -11.92
N ALA A 224 -15.19 -25.28 -12.77
CA ALA A 224 -15.01 -25.63 -14.18
C ALA A 224 -13.91 -26.67 -14.44
N GLY A 225 -12.97 -26.88 -13.51
CA GLY A 225 -11.91 -27.86 -13.73
C GLY A 225 -10.48 -27.40 -13.43
N ALA A 226 -10.26 -26.18 -12.94
CA ALA A 226 -8.92 -25.70 -12.58
C ALA A 226 -8.29 -26.57 -11.48
N ASP A 227 -6.97 -26.69 -11.52
CA ASP A 227 -6.19 -27.58 -10.65
C ASP A 227 -5.44 -26.76 -9.58
N TYR A 228 -4.98 -25.54 -9.94
CA TYR A 228 -4.26 -24.64 -9.05
C TYR A 228 -4.88 -23.24 -9.03
N LEU A 229 -4.84 -22.59 -7.86
CA LEU A 229 -5.18 -21.18 -7.70
C LEU A 229 -3.99 -20.42 -7.10
N ASP A 230 -3.62 -19.29 -7.70
CA ASP A 230 -2.68 -18.35 -7.10
C ASP A 230 -3.36 -17.58 -5.97
N VAL A 231 -2.70 -17.50 -4.82
CA VAL A 231 -3.19 -16.81 -3.62
C VAL A 231 -2.07 -15.99 -2.98
N ALA A 232 -2.44 -14.97 -2.21
CA ALA A 232 -1.55 -14.18 -1.38
C ALA A 232 -1.73 -14.50 0.11
N MET A 233 -0.95 -13.81 0.95
CA MET A 233 -1.16 -13.77 2.40
C MET A 233 -1.04 -12.33 2.92
N GLU A 234 -1.66 -12.04 4.06
CA GLU A 234 -1.49 -10.77 4.75
C GLU A 234 -0.02 -10.54 5.18
N PRO A 235 0.41 -9.27 5.34
CA PRO A 235 -0.35 -8.02 5.23
C PRO A 235 -0.34 -7.39 3.81
N LEU A 236 0.07 -8.14 2.78
CA LEU A 236 0.12 -7.64 1.40
C LEU A 236 -1.02 -8.16 0.51
N SER A 237 -1.86 -9.08 0.98
CA SER A 237 -3.03 -9.53 0.21
C SER A 237 -4.03 -8.38 -0.04
N TRP A 238 -4.93 -8.58 -1.01
CA TRP A 238 -5.99 -7.64 -1.44
C TRP A 238 -5.51 -6.41 -2.23
N GLY A 239 -6.46 -5.53 -2.58
CA GLY A 239 -6.21 -4.39 -3.44
C GLY A 239 -5.57 -4.81 -4.77
N MET A 240 -4.46 -4.18 -5.12
CA MET A 240 -3.68 -4.46 -6.33
C MET A 240 -2.95 -5.81 -6.30
N VAL A 241 -3.02 -6.57 -5.21
CA VAL A 241 -2.40 -7.90 -5.05
C VAL A 241 -3.46 -8.98 -5.33
N HIS A 242 -3.42 -10.13 -4.66
CA HIS A 242 -4.30 -11.29 -4.88
C HIS A 242 -5.12 -11.58 -3.61
N PRO A 243 -6.19 -12.38 -3.70
CA PRO A 243 -6.96 -12.81 -2.53
C PRO A 243 -6.11 -13.55 -1.51
N ASP A 244 -6.46 -13.39 -0.24
CA ASP A 244 -5.80 -14.09 0.85
C ASP A 244 -6.15 -15.59 0.85
N VAL A 245 -5.15 -16.43 1.11
CA VAL A 245 -5.29 -17.90 1.17
C VAL A 245 -6.37 -18.35 2.15
N ILE A 246 -6.55 -17.67 3.28
CA ILE A 246 -7.57 -18.03 4.29
C ILE A 246 -8.98 -17.90 3.69
N THR A 247 -9.26 -16.78 3.03
CA THR A 247 -10.59 -16.55 2.43
C THR A 247 -10.87 -17.55 1.31
N ILE A 248 -9.88 -17.82 0.47
CA ILE A 248 -10.05 -18.75 -0.65
C ILE A 248 -10.22 -20.20 -0.14
N GLN A 249 -9.49 -20.60 0.91
CA GLN A 249 -9.64 -21.91 1.53
C GLN A 249 -11.04 -22.11 2.09
N GLU A 250 -11.53 -21.18 2.92
CA GLU A 250 -12.86 -21.29 3.53
C GLU A 250 -13.98 -21.31 2.48
N MET A 251 -13.86 -20.46 1.45
CA MET A 251 -14.79 -20.44 0.32
C MET A 251 -14.83 -21.79 -0.42
N LEU A 252 -13.67 -22.44 -0.65
CA LEU A 252 -13.61 -23.73 -1.34
C LEU A 252 -14.06 -24.89 -0.46
N LYS A 253 -13.79 -24.84 0.85
CA LYS A 253 -14.28 -25.83 1.83
C LYS A 253 -15.80 -25.83 1.89
N ASP A 254 -16.42 -24.65 1.94
CA ASP A 254 -17.88 -24.47 1.94
C ASP A 254 -18.53 -25.09 0.69
N GLU A 255 -17.95 -24.84 -0.49
CA GLU A 255 -18.40 -25.45 -1.76
C GLU A 255 -18.11 -26.98 -1.83
N GLY A 256 -17.31 -27.52 -0.92
CA GLY A 256 -17.07 -28.96 -0.79
C GLY A 256 -15.84 -29.49 -1.53
N PHE A 257 -14.91 -28.63 -1.96
CA PHE A 257 -13.61 -29.05 -2.49
C PHE A 257 -12.71 -29.63 -1.39
N LEU A 258 -11.70 -30.42 -1.80
CA LEU A 258 -10.57 -30.76 -0.94
C LEU A 258 -9.49 -29.71 -1.13
N VAL A 259 -9.10 -29.06 -0.04
CA VAL A 259 -8.00 -28.09 0.01
C VAL A 259 -7.13 -28.39 1.22
N PRO A 260 -5.82 -28.12 1.17
CA PRO A 260 -4.92 -28.40 2.29
C PRO A 260 -5.26 -27.50 3.49
N GLU A 261 -5.01 -28.01 4.70
CA GLU A 261 -5.13 -27.22 5.93
C GLU A 261 -4.01 -26.19 6.06
N ILE A 262 -4.27 -25.09 6.76
CA ILE A 262 -3.30 -24.02 7.00
C ILE A 262 -2.82 -24.13 8.44
N ASN A 263 -1.51 -24.25 8.65
CA ASN A 263 -0.92 -24.05 9.97
C ASN A 263 -0.98 -22.55 10.32
N MET A 264 -1.96 -22.19 11.15
CA MET A 264 -2.22 -20.78 11.48
C MET A 264 -1.11 -20.14 12.32
N ASN A 265 -0.35 -20.90 13.10
CA ASN A 265 0.81 -20.35 13.84
C ASN A 265 1.90 -19.90 12.85
N ALA A 266 2.23 -20.75 11.89
CA ALA A 266 3.18 -20.42 10.82
C ALA A 266 2.66 -19.29 9.92
N TYR A 267 1.36 -19.24 9.63
CA TYR A 267 0.75 -18.11 8.90
C TYR A 267 0.95 -16.79 9.67
N MET A 268 0.69 -16.77 10.97
CA MET A 268 0.85 -15.57 11.80
C MET A 268 2.31 -15.13 11.91
N GLU A 269 3.24 -16.07 11.98
CA GLU A 269 4.68 -15.78 11.93
C GLU A 269 5.10 -15.23 10.57
N ALA A 270 4.66 -15.84 9.46
CA ALA A 270 4.95 -15.36 8.11
C ALA A 270 4.40 -13.95 7.88
N ARG A 271 3.19 -13.67 8.41
CA ARG A 271 2.58 -12.34 8.42
C ARG A 271 3.42 -11.34 9.22
N ALA A 272 3.88 -11.71 10.42
CA ALA A 272 4.72 -10.85 11.26
C ALA A 272 6.08 -10.56 10.61
N LEU A 273 6.73 -11.57 10.01
CA LEU A 273 7.98 -11.40 9.27
C LEU A 273 7.78 -10.48 8.06
N THR A 274 6.73 -10.71 7.28
CA THR A 274 6.39 -9.85 6.13
C THR A 274 6.18 -8.41 6.58
N GLN A 275 5.47 -8.18 7.70
CA GLN A 275 5.31 -6.85 8.30
C GLN A 275 6.66 -6.24 8.71
N SER A 276 7.55 -7.02 9.33
CA SER A 276 8.89 -6.53 9.69
C SER A 276 9.72 -6.09 8.48
N PHE A 277 9.52 -6.70 7.31
CA PHE A 277 10.21 -6.31 6.07
C PHE A 277 9.63 -5.00 5.50
N ILE A 278 8.32 -4.80 5.64
CA ILE A 278 7.65 -3.52 5.36
C ILE A 278 8.23 -2.44 6.29
N ASP A 279 8.35 -2.72 7.57
CA ASP A 279 8.79 -1.76 8.60
C ASP A 279 10.29 -1.41 8.48
N ASP A 280 11.13 -2.30 7.94
CA ASP A 280 12.56 -2.06 7.69
C ASP A 280 12.77 -0.96 6.63
N PHE A 281 12.42 -1.25 5.37
CA PHE A 281 12.58 -0.28 4.29
C PHE A 281 11.55 -0.41 3.17
N LEU A 282 10.96 -1.59 2.96
CA LEU A 282 10.08 -1.83 1.82
C LEU A 282 8.84 -0.93 1.89
N GLY A 283 8.34 -0.64 3.10
CA GLY A 283 7.19 0.23 3.34
C GLY A 283 7.39 1.68 2.92
N TYR A 284 8.63 2.18 2.80
CA TYR A 284 8.88 3.51 2.25
C TYR A 284 8.50 3.62 0.77
N PHE A 285 8.43 2.48 0.07
CA PHE A 285 8.21 2.40 -1.37
C PHE A 285 6.89 1.69 -1.74
N ILE A 286 6.00 1.50 -0.76
CA ILE A 286 4.64 0.98 -0.95
C ILE A 286 3.68 2.17 -0.90
N ASP A 287 2.85 2.34 -1.93
CA ASP A 287 1.72 3.28 -1.86
C ASP A 287 0.60 2.64 -1.03
N PRO A 288 0.19 3.23 0.11
CA PRO A 288 -0.92 2.69 0.91
C PRO A 288 -2.22 2.48 0.14
N LYS A 289 -2.43 3.25 -0.95
CA LYS A 289 -3.61 3.12 -1.81
C LYS A 289 -3.64 1.80 -2.59
N ASN A 290 -2.50 1.14 -2.78
CA ASN A 290 -2.44 -0.14 -3.48
C ASN A 290 -3.24 -1.23 -2.78
N ARG A 291 -3.60 -1.05 -1.51
CA ARG A 291 -4.42 -2.02 -0.81
C ARG A 291 -5.94 -1.78 -0.99
N PHE A 292 -6.35 -0.70 -1.64
CA PHE A 292 -7.77 -0.43 -1.93
C PHE A 292 -8.24 -1.16 -3.19
N VAL A 293 -9.51 -1.58 -3.16
CA VAL A 293 -10.24 -2.15 -4.30
C VAL A 293 -10.97 -1.02 -5.02
N SER A 294 -10.98 -1.02 -6.35
CA SER A 294 -11.71 -0.07 -7.18
C SER A 294 -12.28 -0.72 -8.43
N SER A 295 -13.58 -0.60 -8.62
CA SER A 295 -14.30 -1.09 -9.81
C SER A 295 -14.20 -0.16 -11.02
N LEU A 296 -13.61 1.03 -10.88
CA LEU A 296 -13.58 2.07 -11.93
C LEU A 296 -12.96 1.59 -13.24
N LEU A 297 -12.02 0.65 -13.16
CA LEU A 297 -11.28 0.16 -14.32
C LEU A 297 -11.93 -1.02 -15.04
N ILE A 298 -13.02 -1.58 -14.49
CA ILE A 298 -13.73 -2.72 -15.08
C ILE A 298 -14.25 -2.40 -16.49
N GLY A 299 -14.71 -1.16 -16.70
CA GLY A 299 -15.27 -0.70 -17.96
C GLY A 299 -14.21 -0.38 -19.02
N SER A 300 -13.10 0.26 -18.63
CA SER A 300 -11.99 0.60 -19.53
C SER A 300 -11.04 -0.57 -19.79
N GLY A 301 -11.06 -1.60 -18.93
CA GLY A 301 -10.18 -2.77 -19.00
C GLY A 301 -8.73 -2.49 -18.58
N LEU A 302 -8.42 -1.28 -18.10
CA LEU A 302 -7.08 -0.89 -17.67
C LEU A 302 -6.68 -1.61 -16.36
N PRO A 303 -5.39 -1.93 -16.14
CA PRO A 303 -4.93 -2.53 -14.89
C PRO A 303 -5.03 -1.60 -13.69
N GLY A 304 -5.38 -2.16 -12.52
CA GLY A 304 -5.40 -1.46 -11.22
C GLY A 304 -4.13 -0.65 -10.93
N GLY A 305 -2.96 -1.30 -11.06
CA GLY A 305 -1.66 -0.67 -10.82
C GLY A 305 -1.31 0.48 -11.77
N MET A 306 -2.06 0.67 -12.86
CA MET A 306 -1.87 1.80 -13.78
C MET A 306 -2.52 3.09 -13.27
N MET A 307 -3.46 3.04 -12.30
CA MET A 307 -4.16 4.25 -11.84
C MET A 307 -3.22 5.31 -11.28
N GLY A 308 -2.17 4.92 -10.57
CA GLY A 308 -1.19 5.87 -10.05
C GLY A 308 -0.49 6.66 -11.15
N SER A 309 0.03 5.96 -12.17
CA SER A 309 0.72 6.61 -13.30
C SER A 309 -0.26 7.34 -14.23
N LEU A 310 -1.45 6.81 -14.45
CA LEU A 310 -2.54 7.46 -15.18
C LEU A 310 -2.87 8.82 -14.57
N MET A 311 -3.08 8.87 -13.25
CA MET A 311 -3.42 10.11 -12.54
C MET A 311 -2.24 11.09 -12.52
N ALA A 312 -1.00 10.60 -12.43
CA ALA A 312 0.18 11.46 -12.51
C ALA A 312 0.29 12.13 -13.90
N ASP A 313 0.14 11.36 -14.98
CA ASP A 313 0.19 11.86 -16.35
C ASP A 313 -0.96 12.84 -16.62
N LEU A 314 -2.18 12.49 -16.15
CA LEU A 314 -3.37 13.32 -16.27
C LEU A 314 -3.19 14.68 -15.57
N LYS A 315 -2.68 14.69 -14.34
CA LYS A 315 -2.36 15.93 -13.61
C LYS A 315 -1.29 16.75 -14.34
N GLY A 316 -0.31 16.09 -14.94
CA GLY A 316 0.73 16.74 -15.74
C GLY A 316 0.17 17.54 -16.92
N VAL A 317 -0.88 17.04 -17.57
CA VAL A 317 -1.51 17.72 -18.72
C VAL A 317 -2.73 18.57 -18.33
N HIS A 318 -3.26 18.42 -17.12
CA HIS A 318 -4.49 19.08 -16.66
C HIS A 318 -4.42 20.61 -16.80
N ASN A 319 -3.33 21.22 -16.33
CA ASN A 319 -3.12 22.67 -16.43
C ASN A 319 -3.09 23.15 -17.88
N VAL A 320 -2.48 22.36 -18.78
CA VAL A 320 -2.41 22.69 -20.21
C VAL A 320 -3.80 22.62 -20.83
N ILE A 321 -4.56 21.57 -20.52
CA ILE A 321 -5.93 21.39 -21.01
C ILE A 321 -6.81 22.56 -20.54
N ASN A 322 -6.83 22.86 -19.24
CA ASN A 322 -7.65 23.96 -18.72
C ASN A 322 -7.24 25.33 -19.28
N SER A 323 -5.94 25.56 -19.49
CA SER A 323 -5.47 26.81 -20.11
C SER A 323 -6.03 26.99 -21.52
N VAL A 324 -6.08 25.91 -22.31
CA VAL A 324 -6.66 25.96 -23.67
C VAL A 324 -8.18 26.11 -23.62
N LEU A 325 -8.87 25.39 -22.73
CA LEU A 325 -10.33 25.50 -22.55
C LEU A 325 -10.74 26.93 -22.19
N VAL A 326 -10.07 27.54 -21.21
CA VAL A 326 -10.33 28.93 -20.80
C VAL A 326 -10.04 29.90 -21.94
N ALA A 327 -8.96 29.70 -22.71
CA ALA A 327 -8.66 30.52 -23.89
C ALA A 327 -9.74 30.42 -24.98
N ASN A 328 -10.43 29.28 -25.07
CA ASN A 328 -11.55 29.04 -25.98
C ASN A 328 -12.92 29.47 -25.40
N GLY A 329 -12.96 30.02 -24.18
CA GLY A 329 -14.20 30.43 -23.51
C GLY A 329 -15.02 29.28 -22.92
N GLU A 330 -14.42 28.10 -22.76
CA GLU A 330 -15.03 26.92 -22.15
C GLU A 330 -14.74 26.83 -20.64
N HIS A 331 -15.53 26.01 -19.94
CA HIS A 331 -15.33 25.75 -18.50
C HIS A 331 -14.15 24.82 -18.26
N GLU A 332 -13.44 25.07 -17.15
CA GLU A 332 -12.41 24.17 -16.66
C GLU A 332 -12.96 22.79 -16.31
N LEU A 333 -12.14 21.76 -16.56
CA LEU A 333 -12.46 20.40 -16.16
C LEU A 333 -11.83 20.11 -14.79
N SER A 334 -12.51 19.32 -13.98
CA SER A 334 -11.90 18.70 -12.80
C SER A 334 -11.00 17.50 -13.20
N GLU A 335 -10.19 17.02 -12.26
CA GLU A 335 -9.42 15.78 -12.46
C GLU A 335 -10.34 14.58 -12.75
N ASP A 336 -11.51 14.53 -12.11
CA ASP A 336 -12.47 13.45 -12.29
C ASP A 336 -13.13 13.53 -13.67
N ASP A 337 -13.45 14.74 -14.16
CA ASP A 337 -13.98 14.93 -15.52
C ASP A 337 -12.98 14.48 -16.59
N LEU A 338 -11.70 14.82 -16.39
CA LEU A 338 -10.62 14.38 -17.27
C LEU A 338 -10.42 12.86 -17.21
N LEU A 339 -10.56 12.26 -16.04
CA LEU A 339 -10.43 10.82 -15.87
C LEU A 339 -11.55 10.07 -16.62
N VAL A 340 -12.78 10.57 -16.53
CA VAL A 340 -13.91 10.02 -17.29
C VAL A 340 -13.67 10.18 -18.79
N LYS A 341 -13.26 11.36 -19.26
CA LYS A 341 -12.91 11.58 -20.68
C LYS A 341 -11.80 10.64 -21.16
N LEU A 342 -10.82 10.37 -20.31
CA LEU A 342 -9.74 9.43 -20.60
C LEU A 342 -10.24 8.00 -20.73
N PHE A 343 -11.15 7.55 -19.86
CA PHE A 343 -11.77 6.23 -19.99
C PHE A 343 -12.63 6.11 -21.26
N ASP A 344 -13.39 7.14 -21.60
CA ASP A 344 -14.19 7.17 -22.82
C ASP A 344 -13.31 7.15 -24.08
N GLU A 345 -12.21 7.91 -24.09
CA GLU A 345 -11.27 7.90 -25.21
C GLU A 345 -10.55 6.55 -25.31
N VAL A 346 -10.14 5.93 -24.20
CA VAL A 346 -9.59 4.55 -24.20
C VAL A 346 -10.62 3.58 -24.81
N LYS A 347 -11.87 3.64 -24.38
CA LYS A 347 -12.96 2.79 -24.92
C LYS A 347 -13.18 3.03 -26.43
N PHE A 348 -13.00 4.26 -26.90
CA PHE A 348 -13.13 4.62 -28.31
C PHE A 348 -11.97 4.14 -29.18
N ILE A 349 -10.72 4.24 -28.70
CA ILE A 349 -9.52 3.91 -29.49
C ILE A 349 -9.12 2.44 -29.38
N TRP A 350 -9.43 1.76 -28.28
CA TRP A 350 -9.01 0.38 -28.05
C TRP A 350 -9.43 -0.59 -29.16
N PRO A 351 -10.69 -0.58 -29.67
CA PRO A 351 -11.06 -1.31 -30.88
C PRO A 351 -10.24 -0.92 -32.11
N LYS A 352 -9.96 0.37 -32.30
CA LYS A 352 -9.28 0.89 -33.49
C LYS A 352 -7.81 0.50 -33.56
N LEU A 353 -7.21 0.30 -32.40
CA LEU A 353 -5.84 -0.20 -32.23
C LEU A 353 -5.77 -1.74 -32.24
N GLY A 354 -6.86 -2.44 -32.60
CA GLY A 354 -6.86 -3.89 -32.75
C GLY A 354 -6.97 -4.66 -31.44
N TYR A 355 -7.58 -4.08 -30.41
CA TYR A 355 -7.82 -4.73 -29.11
C TYR A 355 -6.58 -5.42 -28.49
N PRO A 356 -5.42 -4.77 -28.34
CA PRO A 356 -4.33 -5.37 -27.58
C PRO A 356 -4.78 -5.64 -26.13
N PRO A 357 -4.45 -6.78 -25.50
CA PRO A 357 -4.67 -6.94 -24.08
C PRO A 357 -3.97 -5.82 -23.32
N LEU A 358 -4.69 -5.17 -22.40
CA LEU A 358 -4.19 -4.02 -21.66
C LEU A 358 -3.29 -4.47 -20.51
N VAL A 359 -2.17 -5.11 -20.84
CA VAL A 359 -1.05 -5.47 -19.93
C VAL A 359 0.17 -4.63 -20.30
N THR A 360 1.15 -4.49 -19.40
CA THR A 360 2.41 -3.81 -19.73
C THR A 360 3.15 -4.53 -20.87
N PRO A 361 3.65 -3.81 -21.90
CA PRO A 361 3.62 -2.34 -22.08
C PRO A 361 2.40 -1.81 -22.85
N PHE A 362 1.57 -2.67 -23.46
CA PHE A 362 0.47 -2.27 -24.35
C PHE A 362 -0.61 -1.41 -23.70
N SER A 363 -0.91 -1.64 -22.42
CA SER A 363 -1.78 -0.74 -21.63
C SER A 363 -1.27 0.70 -21.62
N GLN A 364 0.05 0.90 -21.52
CA GLN A 364 0.67 2.22 -21.50
C GLN A 364 0.56 2.88 -22.88
N TYR A 365 0.70 2.11 -23.97
CA TYR A 365 0.55 2.61 -25.33
C TYR A 365 -0.86 3.12 -25.58
N VAL A 366 -1.88 2.30 -25.27
CA VAL A 366 -3.29 2.71 -25.42
C VAL A 366 -3.60 3.93 -24.54
N LYS A 367 -3.15 3.94 -23.28
CA LYS A 367 -3.29 5.09 -22.37
C LYS A 367 -2.69 6.38 -22.95
N ASN A 368 -1.46 6.30 -23.46
CA ASN A 368 -0.75 7.44 -24.01
C ASN A 368 -1.45 8.01 -25.24
N VAL A 369 -1.90 7.14 -26.16
CA VAL A 369 -2.68 7.57 -27.33
C VAL A 369 -3.96 8.27 -26.89
N ALA A 370 -4.67 7.73 -25.89
CA ALA A 370 -5.89 8.35 -25.39
C ALA A 370 -5.62 9.74 -24.78
N LEU A 371 -4.58 9.86 -23.97
CA LEU A 371 -4.18 11.14 -23.36
C LEU A 371 -3.78 12.18 -24.41
N LEU A 372 -2.97 11.77 -25.39
CA LEU A 372 -2.57 12.64 -26.51
C LEU A 372 -3.78 13.03 -27.35
N ASN A 373 -4.68 12.11 -27.67
CA ASN A 373 -5.91 12.44 -28.40
C ASN A 373 -6.74 13.49 -27.68
N ILE A 374 -6.92 13.38 -26.36
CA ILE A 374 -7.63 14.40 -25.57
C ILE A 374 -6.95 15.77 -25.70
N LEU A 375 -5.62 15.81 -25.55
CA LEU A 375 -4.87 17.05 -25.68
C LEU A 375 -5.01 17.68 -27.08
N GLN A 376 -4.95 16.87 -28.13
CA GLN A 376 -5.07 17.31 -29.52
C GLN A 376 -6.48 17.83 -29.81
N LEU A 377 -7.52 17.10 -29.38
CA LEU A 377 -8.91 17.51 -29.56
C LEU A 377 -9.21 18.85 -28.89
N VAL A 378 -8.69 19.08 -27.67
CA VAL A 378 -8.84 20.37 -26.96
C VAL A 378 -8.17 21.52 -27.71
N LYS A 379 -7.08 21.25 -28.45
CA LYS A 379 -6.39 22.23 -29.31
C LYS A 379 -7.05 22.40 -30.68
N GLY A 380 -8.14 21.68 -30.99
CA GLY A 380 -8.77 21.69 -32.31
C GLY A 380 -8.00 20.88 -33.37
N GLU A 381 -7.10 19.99 -32.94
CA GLU A 381 -6.34 19.09 -33.81
C GLU A 381 -7.03 17.71 -33.93
N GLU A 382 -6.67 16.95 -34.96
CA GLU A 382 -7.23 15.62 -35.19
C GLU A 382 -6.67 14.56 -34.23
N ARG A 383 -7.47 13.51 -33.96
CA ARG A 383 -7.01 12.30 -33.27
C ARG A 383 -5.86 11.65 -34.02
N TYR A 384 -4.97 10.97 -33.30
CA TYR A 384 -3.82 10.22 -33.83
C TYR A 384 -2.77 11.07 -34.57
N SER A 385 -2.89 12.40 -34.54
CA SER A 385 -1.88 13.32 -35.07
C SER A 385 -0.52 13.19 -34.36
N MET A 386 -0.53 12.70 -33.11
CA MET A 386 0.67 12.32 -32.37
C MET A 386 0.54 10.91 -31.79
N MET A 387 1.50 10.03 -32.12
CA MET A 387 1.69 8.71 -31.51
C MET A 387 3.18 8.40 -31.40
N ASP A 388 3.59 7.81 -30.29
CA ASP A 388 5.00 7.46 -30.05
C ASP A 388 5.44 6.23 -30.86
N ASN A 389 6.75 6.05 -31.02
CA ASN A 389 7.33 4.98 -31.83
C ASN A 389 6.98 3.58 -31.31
N ASN A 390 6.87 3.38 -30.00
CA ASN A 390 6.56 2.04 -29.47
C ASN A 390 5.12 1.65 -29.77
N THR A 391 4.20 2.61 -29.67
CA THR A 391 2.81 2.45 -30.13
C THR A 391 2.79 2.08 -31.62
N TRP A 392 3.57 2.76 -32.46
CA TRP A 392 3.69 2.40 -33.87
C TRP A 392 4.27 1.00 -34.08
N ASP A 393 5.31 0.61 -33.35
CA ASP A 393 5.92 -0.72 -33.47
C ASP A 393 4.94 -1.85 -33.12
N MET A 394 4.05 -1.62 -32.14
CA MET A 394 2.92 -2.51 -31.87
C MET A 394 1.95 -2.56 -33.06
N ILE A 395 1.50 -1.41 -33.57
CA ILE A 395 0.55 -1.31 -34.70
C ILE A 395 1.10 -1.99 -35.96
N LEU A 396 2.40 -1.83 -36.21
CA LEU A 396 3.07 -2.37 -37.39
C LEU A 396 3.42 -3.86 -37.27
N GLY A 397 3.10 -4.52 -36.15
CA GLY A 397 3.31 -5.95 -35.97
C GLY A 397 4.70 -6.36 -35.51
N LYS A 398 5.59 -5.40 -35.18
CA LYS A 398 6.96 -5.72 -34.73
C LYS A 398 6.99 -6.39 -33.36
N SER A 399 5.99 -6.15 -32.53
CA SER A 399 5.84 -6.81 -31.21
C SER A 399 5.01 -8.10 -31.25
N GLY A 400 4.46 -8.46 -32.40
CA GLY A 400 3.51 -9.56 -32.59
C GLY A 400 2.20 -9.10 -33.23
N THR A 401 1.34 -10.05 -33.54
CA THR A 401 0.03 -9.82 -34.15
C THR A 401 -0.98 -9.38 -33.11
N LEU A 402 -1.72 -8.32 -33.44
CA LEU A 402 -2.83 -7.83 -32.64
C LEU A 402 -4.02 -8.82 -32.67
N PRO A 403 -4.79 -8.96 -31.57
CA PRO A 403 -5.96 -9.85 -31.53
C PRO A 403 -7.07 -9.48 -32.52
N GLY A 404 -7.30 -8.19 -32.73
CA GLY A 404 -8.32 -7.64 -33.60
C GLY A 404 -7.75 -6.92 -34.82
N THR A 405 -8.65 -6.49 -35.70
CA THR A 405 -8.29 -5.71 -36.89
C THR A 405 -8.08 -4.24 -36.55
N LEU A 406 -7.08 -3.61 -37.17
CA LEU A 406 -6.88 -2.16 -37.11
C LEU A 406 -7.99 -1.43 -37.86
N ALA A 407 -8.34 -0.23 -37.38
CA ALA A 407 -9.28 0.62 -38.09
C ALA A 407 -8.67 1.18 -39.40
N PRO A 408 -9.49 1.40 -40.45
CA PRO A 408 -9.01 1.89 -41.74
C PRO A 408 -8.20 3.18 -41.67
N GLU A 409 -8.57 4.10 -40.77
CA GLU A 409 -7.88 5.37 -40.55
C GLU A 409 -6.45 5.17 -40.03
N ILE A 410 -6.21 4.18 -39.16
CA ILE A 410 -4.87 3.86 -38.64
C ILE A 410 -3.99 3.27 -39.74
N ILE A 411 -4.57 2.40 -40.57
CA ILE A 411 -3.88 1.81 -41.73
C ILE A 411 -3.51 2.90 -42.74
N ALA A 412 -4.42 3.84 -43.01
CA ALA A 412 -4.18 4.97 -43.89
C ALA A 412 -3.05 5.88 -43.34
N LEU A 413 -3.06 6.19 -42.04
CA LEU A 413 -2.01 6.97 -41.39
C LEU A 413 -0.63 6.30 -41.50
N ALA A 414 -0.57 4.98 -41.29
CA ALA A 414 0.67 4.21 -41.46
C ALA A 414 1.23 4.35 -42.89
N LYS A 415 0.37 4.14 -43.91
CA LYS A 415 0.74 4.26 -45.33
C LYS A 415 1.19 5.66 -45.70
N ASN A 416 0.42 6.69 -45.31
CA ASN A 416 0.73 8.09 -45.59
C ASN A 416 2.04 8.55 -44.92
N SER A 417 2.40 7.91 -43.80
CA SER A 417 3.64 8.17 -43.07
C SER A 417 4.82 7.28 -43.52
N GLY A 418 4.67 6.54 -44.63
CA GLY A 418 5.70 5.64 -45.17
C GLY A 418 6.09 4.49 -44.25
N LYS A 419 5.20 4.05 -43.34
CA LYS A 419 5.46 2.96 -42.40
C LYS A 419 5.05 1.62 -43.01
N GLU A 420 5.90 0.60 -42.85
CA GLU A 420 5.67 -0.74 -43.36
C GLU A 420 5.24 -1.71 -42.27
N PHE A 421 4.25 -2.55 -42.58
CA PHE A 421 3.79 -3.61 -41.70
C PHE A 421 4.73 -4.82 -41.75
N TYR A 422 5.07 -5.33 -40.58
CA TYR A 422 5.85 -6.54 -40.40
C TYR A 422 4.94 -7.74 -40.14
N THR A 423 5.08 -8.79 -40.93
CA THR A 423 4.27 -10.03 -40.83
C THR A 423 5.08 -11.26 -40.46
N GLY A 424 6.40 -11.12 -40.29
CA GLY A 424 7.29 -12.21 -39.87
C GLY A 424 7.10 -12.61 -38.41
N VAL A 425 7.98 -13.49 -37.92
CA VAL A 425 8.02 -13.88 -36.50
C VAL A 425 8.86 -12.83 -35.76
N PRO A 426 8.35 -12.15 -34.73
CA PRO A 426 9.07 -11.07 -34.05
C PRO A 426 10.49 -11.42 -33.60
N GLN A 427 10.74 -12.68 -33.20
CA GLN A 427 12.07 -13.13 -32.80
C GLN A 427 13.13 -12.99 -33.91
N ASP A 428 12.75 -13.14 -35.18
CA ASP A 428 13.70 -13.18 -36.31
C ASP A 428 14.44 -11.84 -36.50
N ALA A 429 13.92 -10.76 -35.92
CA ALA A 429 14.55 -9.44 -35.94
C ALA A 429 15.74 -9.29 -34.96
N TYR A 430 15.99 -10.29 -34.11
CA TYR A 430 16.97 -10.19 -33.01
C TYR A 430 18.05 -11.28 -33.14
N PRO A 431 19.20 -10.97 -33.77
CA PRO A 431 20.31 -11.92 -33.90
C PRO A 431 20.94 -12.24 -32.55
N ASP A 432 21.65 -13.36 -32.48
CA ASP A 432 22.37 -13.84 -31.28
C ASP A 432 23.45 -12.84 -30.82
N VAL A 433 23.63 -12.72 -29.49
CA VAL A 433 24.48 -11.69 -28.87
C VAL A 433 25.38 -12.20 -27.74
N LEU A 434 25.27 -13.45 -27.29
CA LEU A 434 26.01 -13.94 -26.12
C LEU A 434 27.54 -13.85 -26.29
N GLU A 435 28.06 -14.08 -27.49
CA GLU A 435 29.50 -13.99 -27.75
C GLU A 435 30.07 -12.57 -27.54
N LYS A 436 29.27 -11.53 -27.82
CA LYS A 436 29.63 -10.14 -27.49
C LYS A 436 29.83 -10.00 -25.99
N TYR A 437 28.88 -10.46 -25.19
CA TYR A 437 28.94 -10.37 -23.73
C TYR A 437 30.04 -11.24 -23.13
N ARG A 438 30.31 -12.43 -23.69
CA ARG A 438 31.45 -13.26 -23.27
C ARG A 438 32.78 -12.54 -23.44
N LYS A 439 33.02 -11.97 -24.63
CA LYS A 439 34.24 -11.23 -24.94
C LYS A 439 34.44 -10.08 -23.95
N GLU A 440 33.39 -9.31 -23.73
CA GLU A 440 33.45 -8.17 -22.81
C GLU A 440 33.68 -8.57 -21.35
N MET A 441 33.10 -9.68 -20.88
CA MET A 441 33.39 -10.19 -19.53
C MET A 441 34.86 -10.61 -19.39
N ILE A 442 35.45 -11.22 -20.42
CA ILE A 442 36.88 -11.56 -20.44
C ILE A 442 37.74 -10.29 -20.36
N GLU A 443 37.41 -9.28 -21.16
CA GLU A 443 38.12 -7.98 -21.16
C GLU A 443 38.04 -7.27 -19.81
N ASN A 444 36.89 -7.37 -19.12
CA ASN A 444 36.68 -6.79 -17.79
C ASN A 444 37.13 -7.68 -16.62
N ASN A 445 37.69 -8.87 -16.91
CA ASN A 445 38.06 -9.88 -15.91
C ASN A 445 36.89 -10.26 -14.97
N TRP A 446 35.69 -10.43 -15.54
CA TRP A 446 34.49 -10.89 -14.85
C TRP A 446 34.28 -12.39 -15.08
N ASP A 447 34.04 -13.13 -13.99
CA ASP A 447 33.69 -14.56 -14.04
C ASP A 447 32.31 -14.76 -14.68
N PHE A 448 32.12 -15.83 -15.47
CA PHE A 448 30.83 -16.15 -16.10
C PHE A 448 29.75 -16.60 -15.11
N GLY A 449 30.12 -16.85 -13.86
CA GLY A 449 29.26 -17.38 -12.82
C GLY A 449 29.09 -18.89 -12.94
N ARG A 450 28.68 -19.50 -11.83
CA ARG A 450 28.24 -20.89 -11.81
C ARG A 450 27.12 -21.08 -12.84
N ASP A 451 27.20 -22.12 -13.66
CA ASP A 451 26.20 -22.42 -14.70
C ASP A 451 26.03 -21.29 -15.76
N ASN A 452 27.00 -20.37 -15.90
CA ASN A 452 26.96 -19.14 -16.71
C ASN A 452 25.94 -18.08 -16.22
N GLU A 453 25.62 -18.07 -14.92
CA GLU A 453 24.59 -17.19 -14.37
C GLU A 453 24.97 -15.69 -14.39
N GLU A 454 26.25 -15.33 -14.29
CA GLU A 454 26.68 -13.93 -14.42
C GLU A 454 26.62 -13.46 -15.88
N LEU A 455 26.99 -14.33 -16.84
CA LEU A 455 26.83 -14.04 -18.26
C LEU A 455 25.36 -13.82 -18.62
N PHE A 456 24.47 -14.64 -18.07
CA PHE A 456 23.03 -14.47 -18.25
C PHE A 456 22.54 -13.12 -17.74
N GLU A 457 22.87 -12.76 -16.49
CA GLU A 457 22.42 -11.49 -15.90
C GLU A 457 23.00 -10.28 -16.65
N PHE A 458 24.25 -10.36 -17.11
CA PHE A 458 24.86 -9.30 -17.90
C PHE A 458 24.17 -9.13 -19.27
N ALA A 459 23.90 -10.23 -19.98
CA ALA A 459 23.22 -10.20 -21.28
C ALA A 459 21.75 -9.79 -21.17
N MET A 460 21.10 -10.09 -20.04
CA MET A 460 19.70 -9.75 -19.78
C MET A 460 19.53 -8.28 -19.36
N HIS A 461 20.35 -7.80 -18.42
CA HIS A 461 20.22 -6.47 -17.78
C HIS A 461 21.53 -5.67 -17.84
N GLU A 462 22.07 -5.47 -19.04
CA GLU A 462 23.39 -4.86 -19.28
C GLU A 462 23.72 -3.64 -18.41
N ALA A 463 22.86 -2.61 -18.42
CA ALA A 463 23.12 -1.37 -17.68
C ALA A 463 23.10 -1.60 -16.15
N GLN A 464 22.07 -2.31 -15.66
CA GLN A 464 21.93 -2.59 -14.23
C GLN A 464 23.04 -3.49 -13.72
N TYR A 465 23.50 -4.45 -14.53
CA TYR A 465 24.60 -5.33 -14.16
C TYR A 465 25.93 -4.57 -14.03
N ARG A 466 26.21 -3.62 -14.93
CA ARG A 466 27.39 -2.73 -14.82
C ARG A 466 27.34 -1.87 -13.56
N ASP A 467 26.17 -1.32 -13.24
CA ASP A 467 25.97 -0.52 -12.03
C ASP A 467 26.13 -1.37 -10.76
N TYR A 468 25.68 -2.62 -10.79
CA TYR A 468 25.95 -3.60 -9.74
C TYR A 468 27.46 -3.86 -9.59
N LYS A 469 28.16 -4.19 -10.69
CA LYS A 469 29.61 -4.51 -10.66
C LYS A 469 30.49 -3.33 -10.22
N SER A 470 30.08 -2.10 -10.52
CA SER A 470 30.79 -0.89 -10.10
C SER A 470 30.47 -0.44 -8.67
N GLY A 471 29.43 -1.01 -8.03
CA GLY A 471 28.92 -0.57 -6.73
C GLY A 471 27.99 0.65 -6.80
N ALA A 472 27.83 1.28 -7.97
CA ALA A 472 26.97 2.44 -8.17
C ALA A 472 25.51 2.17 -7.81
N ALA A 473 25.01 0.96 -8.09
CA ALA A 473 23.65 0.57 -7.71
C ALA A 473 23.44 0.61 -6.20
N LYS A 474 24.37 0.05 -5.43
CA LYS A 474 24.32 0.02 -3.97
C LYS A 474 24.34 1.44 -3.38
N THR A 475 25.25 2.29 -3.86
CA THR A 475 25.33 3.70 -3.41
C THR A 475 24.01 4.44 -3.66
N ARG A 476 23.44 4.35 -4.87
CA ARG A 476 22.15 5.01 -5.19
C ARG A 476 21.00 4.48 -4.33
N PHE A 477 21.00 3.19 -4.02
CA PHE A 477 19.98 2.58 -3.18
C PHE A 477 20.06 3.07 -1.73
N GLU A 478 21.26 3.15 -1.17
CA GLU A 478 21.51 3.70 0.17
C GLU A 478 21.05 5.17 0.27
N GLU A 479 21.38 5.98 -0.74
CA GLU A 479 20.91 7.36 -0.88
C GLU A 479 19.38 7.45 -0.98
N GLU A 480 18.74 6.58 -1.77
CA GLU A 480 17.28 6.56 -1.92
C GLU A 480 16.57 6.20 -0.60
N ILE A 481 17.11 5.24 0.16
CA ILE A 481 16.59 4.89 1.50
C ILE A 481 16.73 6.07 2.45
N GLU A 482 17.89 6.73 2.49
CA GLU A 482 18.11 7.88 3.38
C GLU A 482 17.14 9.01 3.05
N ASN A 483 16.97 9.31 1.76
CA ASN A 483 16.00 10.30 1.29
C ASN A 483 14.56 9.92 1.68
N ALA A 484 14.17 8.65 1.53
CA ALA A 484 12.83 8.21 1.88
C ALA A 484 12.59 8.23 3.40
N LYS A 485 13.62 7.88 4.21
CA LYS A 485 13.60 8.02 5.67
C LYS A 485 13.45 9.48 6.09
N ASN A 486 14.17 10.40 5.45
CA ASN A 486 14.08 11.83 5.70
C ASN A 486 12.72 12.40 5.31
N GLN A 487 12.16 12.02 4.15
CA GLN A 487 10.80 12.44 3.77
C GLN A 487 9.73 11.89 4.71
N ASN A 488 9.91 10.66 5.21
CA ASN A 488 8.96 10.06 6.15
C ASN A 488 9.11 10.63 7.56
N SER A 489 10.34 10.96 7.98
CA SER A 489 10.59 11.68 9.24
C SER A 489 10.10 13.12 9.16
N GLU A 490 10.22 13.79 8.01
CA GLU A 490 9.63 15.09 7.72
C GLU A 490 8.11 15.02 7.67
N LYS A 491 7.50 13.97 7.11
CA LYS A 491 6.04 13.76 7.22
C LYS A 491 5.62 13.52 8.68
N LYS A 492 6.33 12.67 9.42
CA LYS A 492 6.10 12.48 10.87
C LYS A 492 6.39 13.75 11.68
N SER A 493 7.30 14.60 11.23
CA SER A 493 7.64 15.91 11.78
C SER A 493 6.61 16.98 11.37
N PHE A 494 5.98 16.85 10.20
CA PHE A 494 4.85 17.67 9.81
C PHE A 494 3.62 17.33 10.67
N PHE A 495 3.50 16.06 11.09
CA PHE A 495 2.56 15.59 12.10
C PHE A 495 2.98 15.94 13.55
N LYS A 496 4.29 16.03 13.85
CA LYS A 496 4.80 16.78 15.02
C LYS A 496 4.87 18.26 14.65
N MET A 497 3.73 18.88 14.36
CA MET A 497 3.68 20.32 14.06
C MET A 497 4.57 21.07 15.05
N LYS A 498 5.55 21.79 14.46
CA LYS A 498 6.39 22.86 15.00
C LYS A 498 6.05 23.23 16.44
N GLU A 499 7.07 23.35 17.31
CA GLU A 499 7.05 24.24 18.47
C GLU A 499 6.63 25.65 18.02
N LYS A 500 5.33 25.86 17.85
CA LYS A 500 4.73 27.17 17.70
C LYS A 500 4.64 27.73 19.11
N GLN A 501 5.02 28.99 19.29
CA GLN A 501 4.54 29.75 20.43
C GLN A 501 3.04 29.55 20.58
N SER A 502 2.58 29.30 21.81
CA SER A 502 1.16 29.15 22.11
C SER A 502 0.36 30.27 21.44
N PRO A 503 -0.74 29.94 20.72
CA PRO A 503 -1.54 30.94 20.02
C PRO A 503 -1.97 32.09 20.94
N ASN A 504 -2.10 33.30 20.40
CA ASN A 504 -2.72 34.39 21.14
C ASN A 504 -4.23 34.12 21.27
N ARG A 505 -4.62 33.52 22.40
CA ARG A 505 -6.00 33.12 22.72
C ARG A 505 -6.92 34.30 23.11
N SER A 506 -6.40 35.53 23.21
CA SER A 506 -7.20 36.71 23.63
C SER A 506 -8.35 37.05 22.67
N ALA A 507 -8.23 36.66 21.40
CA ALA A 507 -9.22 36.89 20.35
C ALA A 507 -10.20 35.70 20.18
N TYR A 508 -10.10 34.64 20.99
CA TYR A 508 -10.98 33.50 20.84
C TYR A 508 -12.38 33.82 21.41
N PRO A 509 -13.45 33.32 20.79
CA PRO A 509 -14.80 33.44 21.31
C PRO A 509 -14.89 32.96 22.76
N LYS A 510 -15.42 33.81 23.65
CA LYS A 510 -15.66 33.51 25.07
C LYS A 510 -17.04 32.89 25.34
N GLU A 511 -17.75 32.52 24.28
CA GLU A 511 -19.05 31.89 24.36
C GLU A 511 -18.93 30.48 24.96
N LYS A 512 -20.04 29.99 25.51
CA LYS A 512 -20.12 28.61 25.97
C LYS A 512 -19.93 27.65 24.79
N ALA A 513 -19.12 26.63 25.00
CA ALA A 513 -18.95 25.54 24.04
C ALA A 513 -20.18 24.63 24.07
N ASN A 514 -20.58 24.16 22.89
CA ASN A 514 -21.62 23.13 22.76
C ASN A 514 -21.02 21.71 22.87
N GLU A 515 -21.89 20.71 22.93
CA GLU A 515 -21.51 19.30 23.07
C GLU A 515 -20.65 18.81 21.89
N SER A 516 -21.05 19.11 20.65
CA SER A 516 -20.32 18.75 19.43
C SER A 516 -18.91 19.34 19.38
N GLU A 517 -18.75 20.60 19.82
CA GLU A 517 -17.46 21.30 19.92
C GLU A 517 -16.53 20.65 20.96
N ALA A 518 -17.06 20.28 22.12
CA ALA A 518 -16.28 19.63 23.17
C ALA A 518 -15.87 18.21 22.78
N ILE A 519 -16.76 17.46 22.13
CA ILE A 519 -16.48 16.12 21.60
C ILE A 519 -15.41 16.18 20.52
N ALA A 520 -15.48 17.16 19.60
CA ALA A 520 -14.47 17.35 18.57
C ALA A 520 -13.08 17.63 19.16
N ALA A 521 -12.99 18.50 20.17
CA ALA A 521 -11.74 18.81 20.86
C ALA A 521 -11.15 17.58 21.54
N PHE A 522 -11.97 16.82 22.26
CA PHE A 522 -11.55 15.58 22.91
C PHE A 522 -11.10 14.51 21.92
N LEU A 523 -11.90 14.27 20.87
CA LEU A 523 -11.60 13.26 19.86
C LEU A 523 -10.30 13.59 19.14
N LEU A 524 -10.13 14.82 18.67
CA LEU A 524 -8.92 15.24 17.97
C LEU A 524 -7.68 15.23 18.88
N TYR A 525 -7.81 15.63 20.14
CA TYR A 525 -6.72 15.52 21.11
C TYR A 525 -6.33 14.06 21.33
N SER A 526 -7.31 13.21 21.66
CA SER A 526 -7.08 11.81 22.03
C SER A 526 -6.59 10.94 20.87
N LEU A 527 -6.86 11.32 19.61
CA LEU A 527 -6.32 10.67 18.42
C LEU A 527 -4.89 11.11 18.07
N ASN A 528 -4.52 12.35 18.40
CA ASN A 528 -3.26 12.95 17.96
C ASN A 528 -2.23 13.11 19.10
N TYR A 529 -2.63 12.86 20.34
CA TYR A 529 -1.77 12.94 21.51
C TYR A 529 -1.78 11.60 22.27
N LYS A 530 -0.60 10.99 22.46
CA LYS A 530 -0.42 9.74 23.20
C LYS A 530 0.04 10.08 24.64
N PRO A 531 -0.78 9.88 25.68
CA PRO A 531 -0.34 10.08 27.06
C PRO A 531 0.82 9.14 27.38
N LYS A 532 1.80 9.58 28.19
CA LYS A 532 2.92 8.74 28.64
C LYS A 532 2.48 7.48 29.40
N SER A 533 1.24 7.46 29.91
CA SER A 533 0.59 6.36 30.62
C SER A 533 -0.09 5.31 29.72
N VAL A 534 0.13 5.36 28.39
CA VAL A 534 -0.41 4.37 27.44
C VAL A 534 0.75 3.56 26.83
N ILE A 535 1.01 2.37 27.38
CA ILE A 535 2.00 1.40 26.86
C ILE A 535 1.28 0.23 26.17
N GLU A 536 1.88 -0.26 25.08
CA GLU A 536 1.46 -1.46 24.33
C GLU A 536 1.40 -2.69 25.24
N HIS A 537 0.32 -3.47 25.16
CA HIS A 537 0.20 -4.74 25.86
C HIS A 537 1.40 -5.67 25.54
N SER A 538 1.98 -6.26 26.58
CA SER A 538 2.90 -7.40 26.52
C SER A 538 2.22 -8.74 26.20
N ASN A 539 0.94 -8.73 25.80
CA ASN A 539 0.22 -9.91 25.31
C ASN A 539 -0.41 -9.61 23.93
N PRO A 540 0.14 -10.18 22.83
CA PRO A 540 -0.28 -9.87 21.45
C PRO A 540 -1.75 -10.19 21.13
N GLU A 541 -2.39 -11.11 21.86
CA GLU A 541 -3.72 -11.65 21.52
C GLU A 541 -4.89 -10.75 21.96
N ASN A 542 -4.70 -9.88 22.96
CA ASN A 542 -5.74 -8.99 23.49
C ASN A 542 -5.53 -7.51 23.16
N ASN A 543 -4.52 -7.19 22.35
CA ASN A 543 -4.34 -5.83 21.87
C ASN A 543 -5.36 -5.55 20.76
N VAL A 544 -6.33 -4.67 21.03
CA VAL A 544 -7.35 -4.27 20.05
C VAL A 544 -6.72 -3.76 18.75
N TRP A 545 -5.54 -3.12 18.81
CA TRP A 545 -4.76 -2.69 17.64
C TRP A 545 -4.22 -3.84 16.79
N ASN A 546 -3.97 -5.00 17.38
CA ASN A 546 -3.64 -6.25 16.66
C ASN A 546 -4.90 -6.94 16.13
N THR A 547 -6.06 -6.74 16.77
CA THR A 547 -7.35 -7.32 16.36
C THR A 547 -8.03 -6.53 15.25
N ILE A 548 -7.86 -5.20 15.17
CA ILE A 548 -8.56 -4.33 14.21
C ILE A 548 -7.76 -3.99 12.94
N GLY A 549 -6.46 -4.29 12.90
CA GLY A 549 -5.63 -4.05 11.72
C GLY A 549 -5.49 -2.56 11.38
N PHE A 550 -4.49 -2.25 10.57
CA PHE A 550 -4.01 -0.90 10.27
C PHE A 550 -4.94 -0.10 9.32
N TRP A 551 -6.26 -0.16 9.52
CA TRP A 551 -7.26 0.23 8.52
C TRP A 551 -8.41 1.10 9.06
N ARG A 552 -8.42 2.39 8.69
CA ARG A 552 -9.38 3.01 7.73
C ARG A 552 -9.38 4.55 7.81
N ASN A 553 -9.57 5.20 6.66
CA ASN A 553 -9.81 6.65 6.51
C ASN A 553 -11.19 7.11 7.04
N ILE A 554 -11.97 6.21 7.63
CA ILE A 554 -13.18 6.49 8.40
C ILE A 554 -13.10 5.62 9.66
N LEU A 555 -13.07 6.25 10.82
CA LEU A 555 -13.06 5.59 12.12
C LEU A 555 -14.38 5.90 12.80
N ASN A 556 -15.14 4.86 13.17
CA ASN A 556 -16.26 4.99 14.09
C ASN A 556 -15.70 4.84 15.50
N VAL A 557 -15.71 5.92 16.27
CA VAL A 557 -15.26 5.95 17.66
C VAL A 557 -16.46 6.17 18.54
N VAL A 558 -16.58 5.41 19.63
CA VAL A 558 -17.60 5.64 20.65
C VAL A 558 -17.01 6.50 21.76
N VAL A 559 -17.44 7.75 21.84
CA VAL A 559 -17.14 8.64 22.96
C VAL A 559 -18.29 8.57 23.95
N ARG A 560 -17.98 8.28 25.21
CA ARG A 560 -18.93 8.34 26.31
C ARG A 560 -18.90 9.73 26.92
N TYR A 561 -20.00 10.47 26.83
CA TYR A 561 -20.18 11.79 27.45
C TYR A 561 -21.40 11.75 28.38
N ASN A 562 -21.24 12.16 29.64
CA ASN A 562 -22.32 12.15 30.66
C ASN A 562 -23.11 10.82 30.73
N SER A 563 -22.41 9.68 30.68
CA SER A 563 -23.00 8.32 30.69
C SER A 563 -23.82 7.94 29.45
N LYS A 564 -23.71 8.70 28.34
CA LYS A 564 -24.25 8.33 27.02
C LYS A 564 -23.13 7.96 26.07
N ASP A 565 -23.28 6.85 25.37
CA ASP A 565 -22.39 6.45 24.29
C ASP A 565 -22.81 7.17 23.00
N ILE A 566 -21.87 7.92 22.43
CA ILE A 566 -22.06 8.70 21.21
C ILE A 566 -21.15 8.10 20.16
N GLU A 567 -21.74 7.51 19.12
CA GLU A 567 -21.00 7.03 17.96
C GLU A 567 -20.62 8.22 17.07
N ILE A 568 -19.33 8.31 16.78
CA ILE A 568 -18.75 9.38 15.99
C ILE A 568 -18.03 8.77 14.81
N SER A 569 -18.46 9.10 13.59
CA SER A 569 -17.65 8.80 12.42
C SER A 569 -16.76 10.02 12.14
N TYR A 570 -15.50 9.81 11.77
CA TYR A 570 -14.65 10.91 11.33
C TYR A 570 -13.83 10.53 10.09
N ALA A 571 -13.65 11.50 9.20
CA ALA A 571 -12.84 11.40 8.01
C ALA A 571 -11.82 12.55 7.95
N CYS A 572 -10.57 12.24 7.56
CA CYS A 572 -9.54 13.26 7.35
C CYS A 572 -9.54 13.70 5.88
N SER A 573 -9.62 15.01 5.64
CA SER A 573 -9.49 15.62 4.32
C SER A 573 -8.13 16.32 4.15
N LYS A 574 -7.78 16.67 2.90
CA LYS A 574 -6.49 17.33 2.57
C LYS A 574 -6.28 18.59 3.45
N ASN A 575 -5.04 18.79 3.90
CA ASN A 575 -4.57 19.94 4.72
C ASN A 575 -4.97 19.95 6.21
N GLY A 576 -5.31 18.80 6.80
CA GLY A 576 -5.55 18.68 8.25
C GLY A 576 -6.93 19.14 8.72
N ASN A 577 -7.89 19.20 7.79
CA ASN A 577 -9.30 19.42 8.08
C ASN A 577 -10.00 18.07 8.28
N TYR A 578 -10.73 17.94 9.38
CA TYR A 578 -11.46 16.77 9.82
C TYR A 578 -12.96 17.00 9.62
N GLU A 579 -13.61 16.08 8.92
CA GLU A 579 -15.07 16.01 8.89
C GLU A 579 -15.50 15.01 9.96
N ILE A 580 -16.21 15.46 10.99
CA ILE A 580 -16.64 14.64 12.12
C ILE A 580 -18.16 14.61 12.10
N GLN A 581 -18.76 13.42 12.15
CA GLN A 581 -20.20 13.24 12.24
C GLN A 581 -20.60 12.81 13.65
N ILE A 582 -21.43 13.60 14.32
CA ILE A 582 -21.90 13.33 15.70
C ILE A 582 -23.42 13.29 15.67
N GLY A 583 -24.03 12.12 15.89
CA GLY A 583 -25.49 11.99 15.98
C GLY A 583 -26.27 12.50 14.74
N GLY A 584 -25.65 12.50 13.56
CA GLY A 584 -26.23 13.00 12.31
C GLY A 584 -25.82 14.42 11.92
N GLU A 585 -25.20 15.19 12.82
CA GLU A 585 -24.61 16.50 12.52
C GLU A 585 -23.20 16.33 11.93
N ILE A 586 -22.87 17.04 10.85
CA ILE A 586 -21.52 17.07 10.27
C ILE A 586 -20.83 18.36 10.70
N ILE A 587 -19.68 18.23 11.36
CA ILE A 587 -18.83 19.36 11.76
C ILE A 587 -17.48 19.29 11.04
N ASN A 588 -17.02 20.45 10.56
CA ASN A 588 -15.69 20.60 9.99
C ASN A 588 -14.75 21.15 11.07
N ALA A 589 -13.82 20.33 11.54
CA ALA A 589 -12.86 20.68 12.57
C ALA A 589 -11.43 20.75 11.99
N LYS A 590 -10.56 21.59 12.54
CA LYS A 590 -9.15 21.64 12.17
C LYS A 590 -8.29 21.88 13.40
N ILE A 591 -7.18 21.17 13.52
CA ILE A 591 -6.22 21.38 14.61
C ILE A 591 -5.35 22.59 14.28
N GLU A 592 -5.37 23.61 15.14
CA GLU A 592 -4.57 24.84 15.02
C GLU A 592 -3.28 24.76 15.85
N TYR A 593 -3.37 24.12 17.03
CA TYR A 593 -2.28 23.88 17.97
C TYR A 593 -2.58 22.63 18.82
N LEU A 594 -1.55 21.88 19.19
CA LEU A 594 -1.66 20.69 20.04
C LEU A 594 -0.40 20.58 20.89
N ASN A 595 -0.56 20.39 22.20
CA ASN A 595 0.52 20.16 23.16
C ASN A 595 0.03 19.25 24.31
N GLU A 596 0.92 18.86 25.22
CA GLU A 596 0.55 18.09 26.42
C GLU A 596 -0.54 18.79 27.23
N GLY A 597 -1.72 18.17 27.30
CA GLY A 597 -2.89 18.67 28.01
C GLY A 597 -3.60 19.84 27.34
N GLU A 598 -3.25 20.22 26.12
CA GLU A 598 -3.79 21.40 25.45
C GLU A 598 -4.06 21.17 23.96
N ILE A 599 -5.21 21.65 23.48
CA ILE A 599 -5.53 21.70 22.04
C ILE A 599 -6.24 23.00 21.68
N ASP A 600 -5.82 23.62 20.58
CA ASP A 600 -6.58 24.67 19.91
C ASP A 600 -7.14 24.09 18.59
N ILE A 601 -8.44 24.17 18.40
CA ILE A 601 -9.13 23.72 17.18
C ILE A 601 -9.95 24.85 16.56
N SER A 602 -10.23 24.76 15.26
CA SER A 602 -11.29 25.53 14.62
C SER A 602 -12.43 24.61 14.20
N VAL A 603 -13.65 24.85 14.69
CA VAL A 603 -14.87 24.07 14.36
C VAL A 603 -15.80 24.97 13.57
N ASN A 604 -16.11 24.62 12.32
CA ASN A 604 -16.90 25.43 11.39
C ASN A 604 -16.42 26.89 11.30
N GLY A 605 -15.11 27.11 11.39
CA GLY A 605 -14.47 28.44 11.38
C GLY A 605 -14.34 29.14 12.75
N LYS A 606 -14.97 28.61 13.81
CA LYS A 606 -14.88 29.13 15.19
C LYS A 606 -13.68 28.54 15.91
N LYS A 607 -12.75 29.38 16.38
CA LYS A 607 -11.58 28.92 17.15
C LYS A 607 -11.93 28.63 18.60
N LEU A 608 -11.41 27.53 19.13
CA LEU A 608 -11.67 27.03 20.48
C LEU A 608 -10.35 26.56 21.09
N PHE A 609 -10.20 26.79 22.38
CA PHE A 609 -9.11 26.22 23.18
C PHE A 609 -9.72 25.26 24.20
N ALA A 610 -9.16 24.06 24.30
CA ALA A 610 -9.49 23.08 25.31
C ALA A 610 -8.25 22.64 26.07
N SER A 611 -8.33 22.57 27.39
CA SER A 611 -7.37 21.81 28.20
C SER A 611 -7.93 20.42 28.49
N VAL A 612 -7.11 19.38 28.32
CA VAL A 612 -7.53 17.98 28.48
C VAL A 612 -6.64 17.30 29.52
N SER A 613 -7.23 16.77 30.58
CA SER A 613 -6.51 16.00 31.62
C SER A 613 -7.13 14.61 31.80
N ALA A 614 -6.30 13.59 31.96
CA ALA A 614 -6.77 12.25 32.30
C ALA A 614 -7.12 12.16 33.79
N GLU A 615 -8.21 11.48 34.10
CA GLU A 615 -8.70 11.18 35.45
C GLU A 615 -8.31 9.75 35.86
N LYS A 616 -8.35 9.46 37.16
CA LYS A 616 -7.92 8.17 37.72
C LYS A 616 -8.77 6.97 37.29
N ASP A 617 -9.98 7.21 36.84
CA ASP A 617 -10.93 6.18 36.39
C ASP A 617 -10.85 5.90 34.87
N GLY A 618 -9.87 6.51 34.18
CA GLY A 618 -9.71 6.40 32.73
C GLY A 618 -10.61 7.34 31.93
N SER A 619 -11.37 8.21 32.58
CA SER A 619 -12.05 9.32 31.90
C SER A 619 -11.09 10.50 31.69
N PHE A 620 -11.50 11.45 30.85
CA PHE A 620 -10.79 12.67 30.56
C PHE A 620 -11.68 13.86 30.87
N LYS A 621 -11.11 14.81 31.58
CA LYS A 621 -11.70 16.11 31.85
C LYS A 621 -11.25 17.09 30.78
N VAL A 622 -12.20 17.59 30.02
CA VAL A 622 -12.02 18.54 28.92
C VAL A 622 -12.60 19.88 29.36
N LEU A 623 -11.78 20.93 29.43
CA LEU A 623 -12.19 22.24 29.90
C LEU A 623 -12.07 23.28 28.80
N ILE A 624 -13.21 23.90 28.45
CA ILE A 624 -13.34 24.91 27.39
C ILE A 624 -14.06 26.12 27.97
N ASN A 625 -13.44 27.31 27.93
CA ASN A 625 -14.03 28.57 28.44
C ASN A 625 -14.62 28.47 29.87
N GLY A 626 -14.00 27.66 30.74
CA GLY A 626 -14.45 27.44 32.12
C GLY A 626 -15.61 26.45 32.27
N GLN A 627 -16.06 25.83 31.19
CA GLN A 627 -16.98 24.69 31.22
C GLN A 627 -16.22 23.37 31.24
N GLU A 628 -16.70 22.45 32.06
CA GLU A 628 -16.13 21.13 32.25
C GLU A 628 -16.96 20.08 31.53
N PHE A 629 -16.30 19.24 30.75
CA PHE A 629 -16.88 18.11 30.04
C PHE A 629 -16.10 16.85 30.42
N LEU A 630 -16.79 15.86 30.97
CA LEU A 630 -16.19 14.57 31.32
C LEU A 630 -16.47 13.57 30.19
N MET A 631 -15.41 13.03 29.59
CA MET A 631 -15.51 12.15 28.43
C MET A 631 -14.62 10.93 28.58
N SER A 632 -15.02 9.79 28.05
CA SER A 632 -14.12 8.65 27.89
C SER A 632 -14.26 8.04 26.50
N ARG A 633 -13.27 7.24 26.14
CA ARG A 633 -13.25 6.50 24.88
C ARG A 633 -13.21 5.02 25.20
N ASN A 634 -14.21 4.28 24.71
CA ASN A 634 -14.34 2.86 25.04
C ASN A 634 -13.22 2.01 24.40
N ASP A 635 -12.50 2.56 23.42
CA ASP A 635 -11.36 1.95 22.75
C ASP A 635 -10.01 2.27 23.42
N MET A 636 -10.00 3.08 24.50
CA MET A 636 -8.80 3.35 25.30
C MET A 636 -8.76 2.44 26.54
N LEU A 637 -7.74 1.57 26.61
CA LEU A 637 -7.46 0.72 27.77
C LEU A 637 -6.33 1.34 28.61
N PHE A 638 -6.55 1.45 29.92
CA PHE A 638 -5.56 1.92 30.91
C PHE A 638 -5.11 0.74 31.79
N GLU A 639 -3.81 0.63 32.09
CA GLU A 639 -3.33 -0.33 33.08
C GLU A 639 -3.80 0.07 34.49
N LYS A 640 -4.31 -0.92 35.25
CA LYS A 640 -4.61 -0.75 36.68
C LYS A 640 -3.34 -0.63 37.55
N SER A 641 -2.16 -0.94 37.01
CA SER A 641 -0.88 -1.03 37.73
C SER A 641 -0.14 0.30 37.87
N ASP A 642 -0.39 1.30 37.03
CA ASP A 642 0.20 2.64 37.16
C ASP A 642 -0.58 3.56 38.14
N LEU A 643 -1.57 2.99 38.84
CA LEU A 643 -2.34 3.69 39.87
C LEU A 643 -1.73 3.57 41.27
N GLU A 644 -0.65 2.79 41.46
CA GLU A 644 -0.04 2.56 42.78
C GLU A 644 1.35 3.19 42.97
N ASP A 645 2.09 3.56 41.92
CA ASP A 645 3.40 4.23 42.08
C ASP A 645 3.34 5.75 41.86
N SER A 646 2.62 6.41 42.77
CA SER A 646 3.01 7.74 43.25
C SER A 646 2.49 7.93 44.68
N GLU A 647 3.19 7.32 45.64
CA GLU A 647 3.12 7.74 47.03
C GLU A 647 3.61 9.20 47.16
N THR A 648 2.74 10.16 46.88
CA THR A 648 2.74 11.49 47.51
C THR A 648 1.31 12.02 47.58
N GLY A 649 0.55 11.47 48.52
CA GLY A 649 -0.44 12.20 49.32
C GLY A 649 -1.65 12.82 48.60
N ILE A 650 -2.70 12.02 48.37
CA ILE A 650 -4.05 12.52 48.61
C ILE A 650 -4.39 12.21 50.08
N VAL A 651 -4.22 13.19 50.95
CA VAL A 651 -5.00 13.23 52.19
C VAL A 651 -6.32 13.89 51.84
N SER A 652 -7.41 13.24 52.23
CA SER A 652 -8.76 13.77 52.32
C SER A 652 -8.77 15.26 52.65
N ALA A 653 -9.73 16.00 52.11
CA ALA A 653 -10.05 17.38 52.48
C ALA A 653 -9.95 17.64 54.00
N ALA A 654 -8.75 17.99 54.49
CA ALA A 654 -8.57 18.77 55.68
C ALA A 654 -9.01 20.18 55.27
N ALA A 655 -10.14 20.62 55.81
CA ALA A 655 -11.03 21.63 55.25
C ALA A 655 -10.45 23.08 55.13
N ASN A 656 -9.13 23.26 55.18
CA ASN A 656 -8.51 24.58 55.23
C ASN A 656 -7.17 24.74 54.48
N ASN A 657 -6.62 23.72 53.84
CA ASN A 657 -5.36 23.84 53.10
C ASN A 657 -5.50 24.66 51.80
N LEU A 658 -4.40 25.27 51.34
CA LEU A 658 -4.34 26.08 50.12
C LEU A 658 -3.66 25.31 48.99
N TYR A 659 -4.34 25.25 47.85
CA TYR A 659 -3.88 24.61 46.62
C TYR A 659 -3.80 25.64 45.50
N SER A 660 -2.89 25.43 44.53
CA SER A 660 -2.80 26.31 43.36
C SER A 660 -4.03 26.10 42.48
N PRO A 661 -4.89 27.11 42.25
CA PRO A 661 -6.10 26.92 41.45
C PRO A 661 -5.79 26.75 39.96
N ILE A 662 -4.61 27.22 39.53
CA ILE A 662 -4.14 27.16 38.14
C ILE A 662 -2.62 26.94 38.11
N PRO A 663 -2.07 26.38 37.02
CA PRO A 663 -0.63 26.32 36.82
C PRO A 663 -0.02 27.72 36.78
N GLY A 664 1.08 27.93 37.49
CA GLY A 664 1.70 29.24 37.59
C GLY A 664 3.00 29.21 38.39
N LYS A 665 3.63 30.37 38.50
CA LYS A 665 4.86 30.57 39.23
C LYS A 665 4.55 31.14 40.62
N ILE A 666 5.17 30.61 41.67
CA ILE A 666 5.08 31.21 43.01
C ILE A 666 5.76 32.57 42.99
N PHE A 667 4.95 33.63 43.02
CA PHE A 667 5.41 35.00 42.87
C PHE A 667 5.77 35.64 44.21
N LYS A 668 4.98 35.38 45.26
CA LYS A 668 5.26 35.83 46.63
C LYS A 668 4.79 34.81 47.67
N LEU A 669 5.59 34.67 48.73
CA LEU A 669 5.24 33.97 49.97
C LEU A 669 5.13 35.03 51.06
N ASN A 670 3.92 35.27 51.59
CA ASN A 670 3.67 36.36 52.54
C ASN A 670 3.72 35.90 54.01
N VAL A 671 3.90 34.60 54.25
CA VAL A 671 3.91 33.98 55.58
C VAL A 671 5.07 33.02 55.73
N LYS A 672 5.37 32.63 56.96
CA LYS A 672 6.30 31.56 57.32
C LYS A 672 5.57 30.49 58.13
N GLU A 673 6.15 29.30 58.16
CA GLU A 673 5.67 28.22 59.03
C GLU A 673 5.66 28.68 60.49
N GLY A 674 4.54 28.47 61.18
CA GLY A 674 4.27 28.94 62.54
C GLY A 674 3.48 30.25 62.65
N ASP A 675 3.29 31.00 61.55
CA ASP A 675 2.56 32.27 61.59
C ASP A 675 1.05 32.08 61.79
N LYS A 676 0.43 32.95 62.59
CA LYS A 676 -1.03 33.03 62.72
C LYS A 676 -1.60 33.94 61.63
N VAL A 677 -2.50 33.41 60.81
CA VAL A 677 -3.20 34.12 59.75
C VAL A 677 -4.68 34.26 60.08
N LYS A 678 -5.28 35.41 59.78
CA LYS A 678 -6.73 35.63 59.93
C LYS A 678 -7.44 35.37 58.62
N LYS A 679 -8.74 35.11 58.70
CA LYS A 679 -9.61 35.00 57.52
C LYS A 679 -9.44 36.21 56.60
N GLY A 680 -9.07 35.96 55.34
CA GLY A 680 -8.88 36.98 54.32
C GLY A 680 -7.43 37.45 54.14
N ASP A 681 -6.50 37.07 55.03
CA ASP A 681 -5.09 37.39 54.87
C ASP A 681 -4.50 36.65 53.66
N VAL A 682 -3.74 37.35 52.83
CA VAL A 682 -3.07 36.77 51.65
C VAL A 682 -1.84 35.98 52.10
N VAL A 683 -1.89 34.66 51.90
CA VAL A 683 -0.86 33.71 52.37
C VAL A 683 0.22 33.52 51.30
N ILE A 684 -0.19 33.31 50.04
CA ILE A 684 0.72 33.07 48.91
C ILE A 684 0.14 33.67 47.63
N VAL A 685 0.99 34.14 46.73
CA VAL A 685 0.61 34.72 45.43
C VAL A 685 1.19 33.89 44.30
N VAL A 686 0.33 33.47 43.38
CA VAL A 686 0.71 32.71 42.18
C VAL A 686 0.56 33.60 40.95
N ASP A 687 1.66 33.88 40.26
CA ASP A 687 1.63 34.55 38.95
C ASP A 687 1.37 33.50 37.86
N ALA A 688 0.20 33.60 37.24
CA ALA A 688 -0.20 32.76 36.13
C ALA A 688 -0.72 33.66 35.02
N MET A 689 -0.18 33.51 33.81
CA MET A 689 -0.57 34.33 32.65
C MET A 689 -0.43 35.86 32.89
N LYS A 690 0.60 36.30 33.62
CA LYS A 690 0.85 37.71 34.01
C LYS A 690 -0.22 38.31 34.93
N MET A 691 -0.97 37.47 35.62
CA MET A 691 -1.97 37.84 36.61
C MET A 691 -1.58 37.26 37.98
N GLU A 692 -1.47 38.14 38.97
CA GLU A 692 -1.21 37.77 40.36
C GLU A 692 -2.50 37.23 41.02
N ASN A 693 -2.50 35.95 41.37
CA ASN A 693 -3.59 35.30 42.08
C ASN A 693 -3.25 35.19 43.57
N ASN A 694 -3.91 36.02 44.38
CA ASN A 694 -3.75 36.04 45.82
C ASN A 694 -4.57 34.92 46.46
N LEU A 695 -3.90 33.96 47.09
CA LEU A 695 -4.55 32.91 47.86
C LEU A 695 -4.63 33.31 49.33
N VAL A 696 -5.87 33.40 49.82
CA VAL A 696 -6.18 33.91 51.16
C VAL A 696 -6.58 32.79 52.13
N ALA A 697 -6.31 32.98 53.41
CA ALA A 697 -6.79 32.09 54.47
C ALA A 697 -8.31 32.16 54.57
N LYS A 698 -9.00 31.01 54.63
CA LYS A 698 -10.48 30.94 54.65
C LYS A 698 -11.09 31.10 56.04
N LYS A 699 -10.28 30.92 57.09
CA LYS A 699 -10.60 31.12 58.52
C LYS A 699 -9.30 31.42 59.28
N ASP A 700 -9.42 31.77 60.56
CA ASP A 700 -8.27 32.04 61.42
C ASP A 700 -7.50 30.73 61.68
N SER A 701 -6.19 30.73 61.41
CA SER A 701 -5.40 29.50 61.33
C SER A 701 -3.92 29.74 61.60
N VAL A 702 -3.18 28.67 61.87
CA VAL A 702 -1.71 28.67 61.94
C VAL A 702 -1.15 28.00 60.70
N VAL A 703 -0.11 28.59 60.10
CA VAL A 703 0.59 28.00 58.96
C VAL A 703 1.42 26.82 59.45
N LYS A 704 1.02 25.61 59.10
CA LYS A 704 1.68 24.39 59.57
C LYS A 704 2.90 24.06 58.72
N LYS A 705 2.76 24.13 57.40
CA LYS A 705 3.82 23.77 56.46
C LYS A 705 3.64 24.45 55.10
N ILE A 706 4.74 24.88 54.48
CA ILE A 706 4.77 25.44 53.13
C ILE A 706 5.52 24.46 52.22
N HIS A 707 4.87 24.00 51.15
CA HIS A 707 5.38 22.93 50.26
C HIS A 707 6.10 23.45 49.00
N VAL A 708 6.30 24.76 48.92
CA VAL A 708 6.82 25.43 47.73
C VAL A 708 7.83 26.51 48.05
N ASN A 709 8.73 26.76 47.11
CA ASN A 709 9.72 27.83 47.17
C ASN A 709 9.33 29.03 46.28
N LEU A 710 9.83 30.22 46.63
CA LEU A 710 9.67 31.41 45.78
C LEU A 710 10.25 31.13 44.38
N ASN A 711 9.56 31.56 43.34
CA ASN A 711 9.85 31.32 41.91
C ASN A 711 9.64 29.88 41.40
N GLN A 712 9.18 28.94 42.22
CA GLN A 712 8.87 27.58 41.79
C GLN A 712 7.66 27.55 40.84
N MET A 713 7.72 26.74 39.79
CA MET A 713 6.57 26.44 38.94
C MET A 713 5.72 25.35 39.56
N VAL A 714 4.41 25.56 39.63
CA VAL A 714 3.42 24.63 40.18
C VAL A 714 2.32 24.38 39.17
N THR A 715 1.77 23.16 39.19
CA THR A 715 0.60 22.77 38.39
C THR A 715 -0.70 23.12 39.13
N GLY A 716 -1.84 23.07 38.41
CA GLY A 716 -3.15 23.22 39.04
C GLY A 716 -3.40 22.10 40.06
N ASN A 717 -4.10 22.43 41.15
CA ASN A 717 -4.37 21.60 42.32
C ASN A 717 -3.13 21.11 43.09
N PHE A 718 -1.94 21.68 42.85
CA PHE A 718 -0.76 21.41 43.66
C PHE A 718 -0.95 21.98 45.08
N LEU A 719 -0.62 21.21 46.13
CA LEU A 719 -0.71 21.66 47.53
C LEU A 719 0.37 22.69 47.83
N LEU A 720 -0.03 23.90 48.22
CA LEU A 720 0.90 25.00 48.48
C LEU A 720 1.19 25.16 49.96
N VAL A 721 0.14 25.22 50.79
CA VAL A 721 0.26 25.50 52.23
C VAL A 721 -0.73 24.65 53.02
N GLU A 722 -0.24 24.03 54.08
CA GLU A 722 -1.06 23.38 55.11
C GLU A 722 -1.43 24.40 56.21
N LEU A 723 -2.71 24.52 56.52
CA LEU A 723 -3.23 25.39 57.56
C LEU A 723 -3.92 24.55 58.65
N GLU A 724 -3.60 24.85 59.90
CA GLU A 724 -4.21 24.24 61.08
C GLU A 724 -5.12 25.24 61.79
N ASP A 725 -6.32 24.81 62.17
CA ASP A 725 -7.30 25.71 62.80
C ASP A 725 -6.84 26.15 64.19
N ILE A 726 -7.05 27.42 64.51
CA ILE A 726 -6.96 27.89 65.90
C ILE A 726 -8.31 27.59 66.54
N ALA A 727 -8.32 26.72 67.56
CA ALA A 727 -9.52 26.39 68.33
C ALA A 727 -10.11 27.61 69.05
#